data_AF-A0A958AQY8-F1
#
_entry.id   AF-A0A958AQY8-F1
#
_cell.length_a   1.000
_cell.length_b   1.000
_cell.length_c   1.000
_cell.angle_alpha   90.00
_cell.angle_beta   90.00
_cell.angle_gamma   90.00
#
_symmetry.space_group_name_H-M   'P 1'
#
loop_
_entity.id
_entity.type
_entity.pdbx_description
1 polymer ?
#
loop_
_entity_poly.entity_id
_entity_poly.type
_entity_poly.pdbx_seq_one_letter_code
_entity_poly.pdbx_strand_id
1 'polypeptide(L)'
;MRQLCQGLIESCRAMNEDVAAQETRTAIYKNALFLIYRLLFVLYAEARDLLPLDVPAYQEICLRDLLAEVRHNHQHGTKYDGDEEIWTRLQSLFSLIDVGQPEAGVPAYNGGLFDPSRRPFLTRHSIRNDYLQAALIRLSTMPARGKSYDQDRSPRPIDYRDLSVRHLGSLYEGLLEYNLFIVEDEPHVVRVGKKRTQYVPYSKAGKVRSNETILKVGDVYFSETAGERKATGSYYTPEDVVDYIVHHTIGVKLKELGADFENEQEIERQLADLADTPAHIPVYRQIQRALDDQFLRFVSERVLALKILDPAMGSGHFLVNATHAVANFTVEYLNETPWKNSEIDTDVATWKRQVAEHCIFGVDLNELAVELARLCLWMTTAAKGKPLTFLDHHLRWGNSLVGAWLQDVGVYPLAKKESKQIFTLPLDRFQVELGQVLASYDDLYAKNSDAVEEVREKARIFDEEIYPALQSYREMLDLHTGVHFGNGLKEPQYAQLGTAVNDSTAWSRLKAMGLSDLVTQHSDQHWFHWELEFPEVFSGEKPGFDVVIGNPPYVRQERFFQQKAFFQSSFNKVYHGGADLYVYFIVQGVKNLANSGLLGYITANKWLKADYAIHLRDYLSNQAKPIQLLDYGHSKVFPGTDTFPCILVVGTRNERDANNGRLLFADVSDRVRGKIPLRDYVVQQGFEIPFANLKKSGWILESAGVSGLLSKIGDLPKLGKQVDVDALFGIKTGYDAAFCIDSLTRNRLVQEDPNCEPLIHKFLRGRTVKRWRPIWDDDWMIAIPSSTNETWPWSDFEDPQKAENIFQQTYPSLYNHLKIFERRLRNRNDQGRFWWELRSCDYYAAFKRPKIVVQQILYQPVFALDTENYWANPMVYSITTDNLYVLAVLNSRIMWWYLYRIWPHKKDEALNVQKPKLLHIPIPTASNSLNSQIKVLVKQAHEIAGKDDKLSELLEIETQLNDYVIEAFKLSQAEVATINSTLPPRDPLVVLQERVRKQK
;
A
#
# COMPACT_ATOMS: atom_id res chain seq x y z
N MET A 1 -12.95 2.32 22.88
CA MET A 1 -11.52 2.66 23.04
C MET A 1 -11.26 3.74 24.09
N ARG A 2 -11.63 5.02 23.88
CA ARG A 2 -11.29 6.13 24.80
C ARG A 2 -11.62 5.84 26.27
N GLN A 3 -12.84 5.38 26.54
CA GLN A 3 -13.29 5.09 27.90
C GLN A 3 -12.50 3.95 28.56
N LEU A 4 -12.16 2.90 27.80
CA LEU A 4 -11.35 1.78 28.31
C LEU A 4 -9.93 2.25 28.67
N CYS A 5 -9.28 3.02 27.78
CA CYS A 5 -7.95 3.55 28.06
C CYS A 5 -7.96 4.53 29.25
N GLN A 6 -8.99 5.36 29.38
CA GLN A 6 -9.11 6.27 30.52
C GLN A 6 -9.20 5.50 31.85
N GLY A 7 -10.06 4.48 31.92
CA GLY A 7 -10.19 3.67 33.13
C GLY A 7 -8.93 2.86 33.46
N LEU A 8 -8.23 2.32 32.46
CA LEU A 8 -6.93 1.67 32.68
C LEU A 8 -5.85 2.65 33.16
N ILE A 9 -5.82 3.88 32.65
CA ILE A 9 -4.92 4.93 33.18
C ILE A 9 -5.22 5.22 34.64
N GLU A 10 -6.49 5.29 35.04
CA GLU A 10 -6.83 5.47 36.46
C GLU A 10 -6.34 4.32 37.32
N SER A 11 -6.45 3.07 36.84
CA SER A 11 -5.92 1.90 37.53
C SER A 11 -4.39 1.95 37.65
N CYS A 12 -3.68 2.26 36.56
CA CYS A 12 -2.22 2.45 36.57
C CYS A 12 -1.80 3.55 37.56
N ARG A 13 -2.51 4.69 37.58
CA ARG A 13 -2.27 5.78 38.54
C ARG A 13 -2.48 5.32 39.98
N ALA A 14 -3.54 4.56 40.25
CA ALA A 14 -3.80 3.99 41.58
C ALA A 14 -2.71 3.00 42.03
N MET A 15 -2.05 2.34 41.08
CA MET A 15 -0.91 1.44 41.32
C MET A 15 0.45 2.14 41.28
N ASN A 16 0.50 3.48 41.18
CA ASN A 16 1.73 4.28 41.05
C ASN A 16 2.60 3.95 39.82
N GLU A 17 1.99 3.51 38.73
CA GLU A 17 2.70 3.29 37.46
C GLU A 17 2.84 4.60 36.66
N ASP A 18 3.98 4.77 35.97
CA ASP A 18 4.24 5.97 35.18
C ASP A 18 3.46 5.94 33.85
N VAL A 19 2.30 6.61 33.84
CA VAL A 19 1.46 6.77 32.63
C VAL A 19 2.00 7.80 31.64
N ALA A 20 3.04 8.57 32.00
CA ALA A 20 3.75 9.46 31.08
C ALA A 20 4.81 8.69 30.25
N ALA A 21 5.21 7.49 30.68
CA ALA A 21 6.07 6.61 29.90
C ALA A 21 5.34 6.08 28.66
N GLN A 22 6.01 6.12 27.51
CA GLN A 22 5.47 5.61 26.23
C GLN A 22 5.17 4.11 26.28
N GLU A 23 5.99 3.33 26.99
CA GLU A 23 5.81 1.89 27.17
C GLU A 23 4.49 1.58 27.88
N THR A 24 4.22 2.24 29.01
CA THR A 24 2.95 2.12 29.76
C THR A 24 1.75 2.49 28.90
N ARG A 25 1.81 3.61 28.17
CA ARG A 25 0.70 4.00 27.26
C ARG A 25 0.48 2.99 26.15
N THR A 26 1.55 2.42 25.61
CA THR A 26 1.47 1.36 24.59
C THR A 26 0.83 0.11 25.19
N ALA A 27 1.22 -0.31 26.39
CA ALA A 27 0.63 -1.43 27.09
C ALA A 27 -0.88 -1.22 27.37
N ILE A 28 -1.26 -0.04 27.88
CA ILE A 28 -2.67 0.33 28.10
C ILE A 28 -3.46 0.26 26.80
N TYR A 29 -2.91 0.83 25.72
CA TYR A 29 -3.56 0.83 24.42
C TYR A 29 -3.79 -0.58 23.88
N LYS A 30 -2.72 -1.40 23.85
CA LYS A 30 -2.79 -2.80 23.41
C LYS A 30 -3.84 -3.56 24.21
N ASN A 31 -3.79 -3.50 25.54
CA ASN A 31 -4.70 -4.25 26.41
C ASN A 31 -6.16 -3.78 26.33
N ALA A 32 -6.41 -2.48 26.16
CA ALA A 32 -7.75 -1.98 25.86
C ALA A 32 -8.30 -2.52 24.52
N LEU A 33 -7.43 -2.74 23.52
CA LEU A 33 -7.83 -3.30 22.23
C LEU A 33 -8.13 -4.80 22.35
N PHE A 34 -7.33 -5.53 23.11
CA PHE A 34 -7.60 -6.93 23.47
C PHE A 34 -8.94 -7.11 24.18
N LEU A 35 -9.27 -6.21 25.10
CA LEU A 35 -10.56 -6.24 25.76
C LEU A 35 -11.71 -6.05 24.75
N ILE A 36 -11.53 -5.20 23.73
CA ILE A 36 -12.51 -5.08 22.63
C ILE A 36 -12.59 -6.37 21.82
N TYR A 37 -11.46 -7.03 21.50
CA TYR A 37 -11.46 -8.31 20.78
C TYR A 37 -12.28 -9.38 21.53
N ARG A 38 -12.06 -9.51 22.85
CA ARG A 38 -12.85 -10.40 23.72
C ARG A 38 -14.33 -10.09 23.67
N LEU A 39 -14.70 -8.82 23.83
CA LEU A 39 -16.11 -8.39 23.81
C LEU A 39 -16.77 -8.62 22.45
N LEU A 40 -16.09 -8.32 21.36
CA LEU A 40 -16.61 -8.54 20.00
C LEU A 40 -16.79 -10.02 19.71
N PHE A 41 -15.85 -10.86 20.14
CA PHE A 41 -15.99 -12.31 20.01
C PHE A 41 -17.23 -12.81 20.75
N VAL A 42 -17.42 -12.42 22.00
CA VAL A 42 -18.59 -12.84 22.79
C VAL A 42 -19.90 -12.34 22.17
N LEU A 43 -19.96 -11.07 21.78
CA LEU A 43 -21.12 -10.49 21.08
C LEU A 43 -21.49 -11.27 19.83
N TYR A 44 -20.48 -11.63 19.03
CA TYR A 44 -20.65 -12.42 17.83
C TYR A 44 -21.10 -13.85 18.14
N ALA A 45 -20.45 -14.50 19.12
CA ALA A 45 -20.72 -15.88 19.50
C ALA A 45 -22.12 -16.06 20.10
N GLU A 46 -22.57 -15.13 20.93
CA GLU A 46 -23.94 -15.09 21.43
C GLU A 46 -24.95 -14.82 20.29
N ALA A 47 -24.65 -13.91 19.35
CA ALA A 47 -25.58 -13.57 18.27
C ALA A 47 -25.76 -14.70 17.22
N ARG A 48 -24.80 -15.64 17.14
CA ARG A 48 -24.80 -16.82 16.26
C ARG A 48 -25.07 -18.14 16.98
N ASP A 49 -25.55 -18.09 18.23
CA ASP A 49 -25.90 -19.27 19.02
C ASP A 49 -24.73 -20.27 19.21
N LEU A 50 -23.49 -19.76 19.17
CA LEU A 50 -22.27 -20.51 19.49
C LEU A 50 -22.08 -20.66 21.01
N LEU A 51 -22.63 -19.72 21.78
CA LEU A 51 -22.72 -19.80 23.23
C LEU A 51 -24.17 -20.16 23.66
N PRO A 52 -24.34 -21.01 24.68
CA PRO A 52 -25.59 -21.68 25.03
C PRO A 52 -26.54 -20.76 25.80
N LEU A 53 -27.11 -19.79 25.10
CA LEU A 53 -28.04 -18.80 25.63
C LEU A 53 -29.38 -19.38 26.12
N ASP A 54 -29.63 -20.66 25.86
CA ASP A 54 -30.75 -21.45 26.33
C ASP A 54 -30.47 -22.16 27.67
N VAL A 55 -29.22 -22.18 28.14
CA VAL A 55 -28.84 -22.82 29.40
C VAL A 55 -28.92 -21.81 30.56
N PRO A 56 -29.72 -22.06 31.61
CA PRO A 56 -29.89 -21.12 32.72
C PRO A 56 -28.59 -20.69 33.39
N ALA A 57 -27.66 -21.62 33.62
CA ALA A 57 -26.37 -21.33 34.24
C ALA A 57 -25.50 -20.37 33.41
N TYR A 58 -25.64 -20.35 32.08
CA TYR A 58 -24.95 -19.37 31.23
C TYR A 58 -25.71 -18.04 31.17
N GLN A 59 -27.04 -18.06 31.17
CA GLN A 59 -27.86 -16.83 31.15
C GLN A 59 -27.49 -15.87 32.29
N GLU A 60 -27.20 -16.39 33.49
CA GLU A 60 -26.83 -15.58 34.66
C GLU A 60 -25.56 -14.71 34.47
N ILE A 61 -24.68 -15.09 33.55
CA ILE A 61 -23.37 -14.46 33.35
C ILE A 61 -23.15 -13.96 31.91
N CYS A 62 -24.12 -14.16 31.01
CA CYS A 62 -23.99 -13.81 29.61
C CYS A 62 -23.84 -12.28 29.39
N LEU A 63 -23.14 -11.91 28.32
CA LEU A 63 -22.89 -10.52 27.99
C LEU A 63 -24.19 -9.82 27.57
N ARG A 64 -25.09 -10.51 26.87
CA ARG A 64 -26.39 -9.97 26.46
C ARG A 64 -27.22 -9.41 27.62
N ASP A 65 -27.26 -10.10 28.74
CA ASP A 65 -28.04 -9.68 29.91
C ASP A 65 -27.34 -8.55 30.67
N LEU A 66 -26.01 -8.63 30.82
CA LEU A 66 -25.20 -7.51 31.32
C LEU A 66 -25.42 -6.25 30.47
N LEU A 67 -25.48 -6.37 29.15
CA LEU A 67 -25.74 -5.25 28.25
C LEU A 67 -27.18 -4.71 28.38
N ALA A 68 -28.16 -5.58 28.63
CA ALA A 68 -29.54 -5.15 28.89
C ALA A 68 -29.63 -4.31 30.16
N GLU A 69 -28.93 -4.73 31.22
CA GLU A 69 -28.81 -4.00 32.47
C GLU A 69 -28.06 -2.67 32.30
N VAL A 70 -26.90 -2.68 31.63
CA VAL A 70 -26.14 -1.46 31.30
C VAL A 70 -27.00 -0.45 30.53
N ARG A 71 -27.84 -0.91 29.59
CA ARG A 71 -28.80 -0.06 28.87
C ARG A 71 -29.90 0.47 29.78
N HIS A 72 -30.48 -0.38 30.62
CA HIS A 72 -31.50 0.03 31.60
C HIS A 72 -30.95 1.12 32.52
N ASN A 73 -29.72 0.94 33.01
CA ASN A 73 -29.06 1.88 33.91
C ASN A 73 -28.71 3.20 33.22
N HIS A 74 -28.27 3.17 31.96
CA HIS A 74 -28.05 4.37 31.15
C HIS A 74 -29.36 5.16 30.92
N GLN A 75 -30.47 4.46 30.66
CA GLN A 75 -31.77 5.08 30.42
C GLN A 75 -32.30 5.79 31.67
N HIS A 76 -32.21 5.14 32.84
CA HIS A 76 -32.76 5.64 34.09
C HIS A 76 -31.77 6.48 34.92
N GLY A 77 -30.49 6.49 34.54
CA GLY A 77 -29.44 7.20 35.29
C GLY A 77 -29.10 6.54 36.62
N THR A 78 -29.36 5.24 36.77
CA THR A 78 -28.98 4.44 37.94
C THR A 78 -27.50 4.08 37.89
N LYS A 79 -26.89 3.95 39.06
CA LYS A 79 -25.49 3.54 39.23
C LYS A 79 -25.43 2.11 39.78
N TYR A 80 -24.34 1.41 39.48
CA TYR A 80 -24.02 0.11 40.06
C TYR A 80 -23.59 0.24 41.52
N ASP A 81 -23.75 -0.85 42.28
CA ASP A 81 -23.28 -0.94 43.66
C ASP A 81 -21.79 -1.27 43.67
N GLY A 82 -20.97 -0.32 44.15
CA GLY A 82 -19.51 -0.43 44.12
C GLY A 82 -18.88 0.01 42.78
N ASP A 83 -17.56 0.07 42.75
CA ASP A 83 -16.80 0.66 41.64
C ASP A 83 -16.45 -0.35 40.52
N GLU A 84 -16.50 -1.67 40.76
CA GLU A 84 -15.91 -2.68 39.84
C GLU A 84 -16.81 -3.89 39.52
N GLU A 85 -18.10 -3.83 39.84
CA GLU A 85 -19.04 -4.93 39.60
C GLU A 85 -19.06 -5.44 38.14
N ILE A 86 -19.13 -4.53 37.16
CA ILE A 86 -19.13 -4.89 35.73
C ILE A 86 -17.83 -5.60 35.37
N TRP A 87 -16.70 -5.14 35.90
CA TRP A 87 -15.39 -5.74 35.64
C TRP A 87 -15.33 -7.18 36.14
N THR A 88 -15.77 -7.42 37.37
CA THR A 88 -15.80 -8.75 37.99
C THR A 88 -16.66 -9.73 37.20
N ARG A 89 -17.83 -9.28 36.70
CA ARG A 89 -18.71 -10.10 35.85
C ARG A 89 -18.06 -10.44 34.51
N LEU A 90 -17.41 -9.46 33.86
CA LEU A 90 -16.68 -9.71 32.61
C LEU A 90 -15.52 -10.69 32.82
N GLN A 91 -14.74 -10.56 33.89
CA GLN A 91 -13.66 -11.50 34.22
C GLN A 91 -14.20 -12.91 34.46
N SER A 92 -15.33 -13.03 35.15
CA SER A 92 -15.98 -14.32 35.38
C SER A 92 -16.45 -14.94 34.07
N LEU A 93 -17.05 -14.15 33.18
CA LEU A 93 -17.46 -14.60 31.85
C LEU A 93 -16.26 -15.04 31.00
N PHE A 94 -15.17 -14.27 31.00
CA PHE A 94 -13.96 -14.63 30.26
C PHE A 94 -13.31 -15.90 30.79
N SER A 95 -13.25 -16.07 32.12
CA SER A 95 -12.75 -17.28 32.77
C SER A 95 -13.61 -18.51 32.43
N LEU A 96 -14.94 -18.36 32.43
CA LEU A 96 -15.87 -19.41 32.05
C LEU A 96 -15.66 -19.84 30.60
N ILE A 97 -15.47 -18.88 29.68
CA ILE A 97 -15.19 -19.17 28.27
C ILE A 97 -13.81 -19.80 28.10
N ASP A 98 -12.79 -19.37 28.84
CA ASP A 98 -11.42 -19.88 28.76
C ASP A 98 -11.29 -21.33 29.26
N VAL A 99 -11.84 -21.61 30.44
CA VAL A 99 -11.72 -22.90 31.13
C VAL A 99 -12.82 -23.88 30.73
N GLY A 100 -13.98 -23.38 30.28
CA GLY A 100 -15.17 -24.16 30.02
C GLY A 100 -15.93 -24.51 31.30
N GLN A 101 -17.24 -24.73 31.17
CA GLN A 101 -18.09 -25.17 32.27
C GLN A 101 -19.23 -26.05 31.75
N PRO A 102 -19.19 -27.38 32.01
CA PRO A 102 -20.21 -28.32 31.55
C PRO A 102 -21.63 -27.97 31.97
N GLU A 103 -21.84 -27.49 33.20
CA GLU A 103 -23.16 -27.13 33.72
C GLU A 103 -23.76 -25.91 33.02
N ALA A 104 -22.90 -25.02 32.50
CA ALA A 104 -23.29 -23.88 31.68
C ALA A 104 -23.44 -24.25 30.19
N GLY A 105 -23.11 -25.48 29.79
CA GLY A 105 -23.09 -25.91 28.40
C GLY A 105 -21.99 -25.24 27.55
N VAL A 106 -21.03 -24.56 28.20
CA VAL A 106 -19.96 -23.83 27.52
C VAL A 106 -18.73 -24.72 27.44
N PRO A 107 -18.29 -25.15 26.23
CA PRO A 107 -17.01 -25.81 26.09
C PRO A 107 -15.89 -24.80 26.40
N ALA A 108 -14.71 -25.28 26.78
CA ALA A 108 -13.59 -24.36 26.88
C ALA A 108 -13.21 -23.87 25.47
N TYR A 109 -13.13 -22.57 25.31
CA TYR A 109 -12.64 -21.93 24.09
C TYR A 109 -11.16 -21.60 24.32
N ASN A 110 -10.33 -22.63 24.33
CA ASN A 110 -8.89 -22.45 24.41
C ASN A 110 -8.34 -22.09 23.03
N GLY A 111 -7.82 -20.87 22.90
CA GLY A 111 -7.09 -20.38 21.73
C GLY A 111 -6.14 -19.23 22.10
N GLY A 112 -5.97 -18.96 23.39
CA GLY A 112 -5.16 -17.86 23.90
C GLY A 112 -5.85 -16.48 23.97
N LEU A 113 -7.04 -16.28 23.39
CA LEU A 113 -7.75 -14.99 23.47
C LEU A 113 -8.19 -14.66 24.90
N PHE A 114 -8.76 -15.64 25.59
CA PHE A 114 -9.30 -15.51 26.95
C PHE A 114 -8.29 -15.92 28.03
N ASP A 115 -7.17 -16.53 27.64
CA ASP A 115 -6.11 -16.97 28.54
C ASP A 115 -5.54 -15.78 29.35
N PRO A 116 -5.65 -15.81 30.69
CA PRO A 116 -5.15 -14.75 31.56
C PRO A 116 -3.61 -14.68 31.59
N SER A 117 -2.90 -15.80 31.32
CA SER A 117 -1.44 -15.87 31.34
C SER A 117 -0.80 -15.10 30.19
N ARG A 118 -1.47 -15.07 29.02
CA ARG A 118 -1.02 -14.30 27.84
C ARG A 118 -1.21 -12.80 28.01
N ARG A 119 -2.09 -12.34 28.91
CA ARG A 119 -2.34 -10.91 29.16
C ARG A 119 -2.36 -10.56 30.66
N PRO A 120 -1.21 -10.65 31.37
CA PRO A 120 -1.11 -10.35 32.80
C PRO A 120 -1.45 -8.90 33.18
N PHE A 121 -1.52 -8.00 32.20
CA PHE A 121 -1.94 -6.62 32.44
C PHE A 121 -3.44 -6.55 32.78
N LEU A 122 -4.30 -7.29 32.07
CA LEU A 122 -5.74 -7.31 32.31
C LEU A 122 -6.16 -8.12 33.55
N THR A 123 -5.23 -8.83 34.19
CA THR A 123 -5.45 -9.49 35.48
C THR A 123 -5.01 -8.62 36.66
N ARG A 124 -4.03 -7.73 36.45
CA ARG A 124 -3.54 -6.79 37.47
C ARG A 124 -4.36 -5.52 37.57
N HIS A 125 -4.90 -5.02 36.46
CA HIS A 125 -5.66 -3.77 36.41
C HIS A 125 -7.16 -4.02 36.30
N SER A 126 -7.94 -3.18 36.98
CA SER A 126 -9.40 -3.13 36.92
C SER A 126 -9.88 -1.87 36.20
N ILE A 127 -11.06 -1.91 35.59
CA ILE A 127 -11.70 -0.75 34.99
C ILE A 127 -12.97 -0.43 35.78
N ARG A 128 -13.09 0.82 36.25
CA ARG A 128 -14.26 1.27 37.00
C ARG A 128 -15.54 1.25 36.17
N ASN A 129 -16.66 1.07 36.86
CA ASN A 129 -18.00 0.87 36.30
C ASN A 129 -18.44 2.02 35.38
N ASP A 130 -18.10 3.27 35.69
CA ASP A 130 -18.44 4.45 34.88
C ASP A 130 -17.79 4.39 33.49
N TYR A 131 -16.51 4.03 33.42
CA TYR A 131 -15.79 3.83 32.16
C TYR A 131 -16.28 2.62 31.38
N LEU A 132 -16.50 1.48 32.05
CA LEU A 132 -17.00 0.26 31.41
C LEU A 132 -18.42 0.43 30.88
N GLN A 133 -19.34 0.97 31.67
CA GLN A 133 -20.72 1.23 31.24
C GLN A 133 -20.72 2.14 30.00
N ALA A 134 -19.94 3.21 30.02
CA ALA A 134 -19.81 4.12 28.89
C ALA A 134 -19.22 3.44 27.64
N ALA A 135 -18.28 2.51 27.81
CA ALA A 135 -17.70 1.72 26.73
C ALA A 135 -18.71 0.70 26.15
N LEU A 136 -19.38 -0.06 27.00
CA LEU A 136 -20.33 -1.12 26.63
C LEU A 136 -21.56 -0.55 25.92
N ILE A 137 -22.09 0.60 26.34
CA ILE A 137 -23.15 1.30 25.60
C ILE A 137 -22.69 1.65 24.18
N ARG A 138 -21.48 2.19 24.04
CA ARG A 138 -20.94 2.62 22.74
C ARG A 138 -20.59 1.46 21.82
N LEU A 139 -20.28 0.28 22.39
CA LEU A 139 -20.02 -0.93 21.64
C LEU A 139 -21.33 -1.62 21.22
N SER A 140 -22.36 -1.61 22.06
CA SER A 140 -23.58 -2.41 21.84
C SER A 140 -24.76 -1.65 21.24
N THR A 141 -24.67 -0.33 21.06
CA THR A 141 -25.79 0.50 20.61
C THR A 141 -25.37 1.58 19.62
N MET A 142 -26.34 2.17 18.93
CA MET A 142 -26.20 3.30 18.02
C MET A 142 -27.17 4.42 18.44
N PRO A 143 -26.71 5.68 18.59
CA PRO A 143 -27.56 6.78 19.02
C PRO A 143 -28.51 7.20 17.89
N ALA A 144 -29.64 7.81 18.26
CA ALA A 144 -30.57 8.39 17.32
C ALA A 144 -29.90 9.47 16.45
N ARG A 145 -30.34 9.58 15.18
CA ARG A 145 -29.75 10.50 14.21
C ARG A 145 -29.71 11.93 14.76
N GLY A 146 -28.51 12.50 14.83
CA GLY A 146 -28.27 13.86 15.30
C GLY A 146 -28.08 14.03 16.81
N LYS A 147 -28.13 12.94 17.60
CA LYS A 147 -27.80 12.95 19.04
C LYS A 147 -26.43 12.32 19.30
N SER A 148 -25.72 12.81 20.33
CA SER A 148 -24.57 12.10 20.90
C SER A 148 -25.02 11.04 21.90
N TYR A 149 -24.14 10.10 22.25
CA TYR A 149 -24.39 9.11 23.32
C TYR A 149 -24.70 9.76 24.69
N ASP A 150 -24.20 10.97 24.93
CA ASP A 150 -24.45 11.69 26.19
C ASP A 150 -25.82 12.41 26.18
N GLN A 151 -26.40 12.61 24.99
CA GLN A 151 -27.72 13.23 24.78
C GLN A 151 -28.83 12.19 24.58
N ASP A 152 -28.48 11.00 24.10
CA ASP A 152 -29.44 9.93 23.85
C ASP A 152 -29.51 8.94 25.01
N ARG A 153 -30.62 9.00 25.76
CA ARG A 153 -30.89 8.09 26.88
C ARG A 153 -31.44 6.73 26.43
N SER A 154 -31.80 6.55 25.16
CA SER A 154 -32.35 5.29 24.66
C SER A 154 -31.76 4.94 23.28
N PRO A 155 -30.45 4.67 23.20
CA PRO A 155 -29.81 4.30 21.95
C PRO A 155 -30.24 2.90 21.49
N ARG A 156 -30.27 2.67 20.18
CA ARG A 156 -30.76 1.42 19.58
C ARG A 156 -29.71 0.32 19.61
N PRO A 157 -30.04 -0.95 19.97
CA PRO A 157 -29.07 -2.04 19.93
C PRO A 157 -28.47 -2.29 18.54
N ILE A 158 -27.22 -2.76 18.51
CA ILE A 158 -26.53 -3.28 17.33
C ILE A 158 -26.68 -4.80 17.29
N ASP A 159 -27.02 -5.35 16.12
CA ASP A 159 -27.02 -6.79 15.88
C ASP A 159 -25.64 -7.23 15.35
N TYR A 160 -25.02 -8.18 16.04
CA TYR A 160 -23.70 -8.71 15.72
C TYR A 160 -23.74 -10.00 14.89
N ARG A 161 -24.94 -10.50 14.55
CA ARG A 161 -25.10 -11.72 13.75
C ARG A 161 -24.46 -11.61 12.37
N ASP A 162 -24.44 -10.41 11.76
CA ASP A 162 -23.86 -10.17 10.43
C ASP A 162 -22.47 -9.51 10.51
N LEU A 163 -21.79 -9.61 11.65
CA LEU A 163 -20.43 -9.09 11.78
C LEU A 163 -19.51 -9.82 10.78
N SER A 164 -19.05 -9.10 9.77
CA SER A 164 -18.15 -9.60 8.74
C SER A 164 -16.73 -9.12 8.99
N VAL A 165 -15.76 -9.81 8.38
CA VAL A 165 -14.34 -9.39 8.38
C VAL A 165 -14.17 -7.98 7.81
N ARG A 166 -15.05 -7.57 6.87
CA ARG A 166 -15.09 -6.20 6.36
C ARG A 166 -15.39 -5.16 7.44
N HIS A 167 -16.36 -5.44 8.30
CA HIS A 167 -16.72 -4.54 9.40
C HIS A 167 -15.53 -4.42 10.37
N LEU A 168 -14.89 -5.53 10.73
CA LEU A 168 -13.71 -5.54 11.58
C LEU A 168 -12.54 -4.80 10.93
N GLY A 169 -12.16 -5.17 9.71
CA GLY A 169 -11.09 -4.51 8.95
C GLY A 169 -11.23 -2.99 8.96
N SER A 170 -12.43 -2.48 8.62
CA SER A 170 -12.69 -1.03 8.61
C SER A 170 -12.67 -0.37 10.00
N LEU A 171 -13.12 -1.06 11.05
CA LEU A 171 -13.08 -0.55 12.42
C LEU A 171 -11.64 -0.48 12.95
N TYR A 172 -10.82 -1.45 12.58
CA TYR A 172 -9.47 -1.60 13.09
C TYR A 172 -8.41 -0.88 12.26
N GLU A 173 -8.62 -0.70 10.95
CA GLU A 173 -7.79 0.19 10.12
C GLU A 173 -7.62 1.55 10.78
N GLY A 174 -8.69 2.15 11.31
CA GLY A 174 -8.58 3.43 12.00
C GLY A 174 -7.88 3.33 13.36
N LEU A 175 -8.08 2.25 14.11
CA LEU A 175 -7.55 2.10 15.46
C LEU A 175 -6.06 1.72 15.47
N LEU A 176 -5.60 0.85 14.59
CA LEU A 176 -4.21 0.40 14.55
C LEU A 176 -3.21 1.52 14.20
N GLU A 177 -3.66 2.64 13.63
CA GLU A 177 -2.80 3.79 13.28
C GLU A 177 -2.60 4.79 14.42
N TYR A 178 -3.32 4.68 15.54
CA TYR A 178 -3.31 5.67 16.60
C TYR A 178 -2.42 5.29 17.79
N ASN A 179 -1.75 6.31 18.34
CA ASN A 179 -1.11 6.26 19.63
C ASN A 179 -2.01 6.89 20.70
N LEU A 180 -1.92 6.36 21.92
CA LEU A 180 -2.57 6.91 23.10
C LEU A 180 -1.76 8.10 23.65
N PHE A 181 -2.42 9.23 23.82
CA PHE A 181 -1.85 10.44 24.44
C PHE A 181 -2.73 10.90 25.61
N ILE A 182 -2.10 11.64 26.53
CA ILE A 182 -2.75 12.26 27.68
C ILE A 182 -2.66 13.78 27.48
N VAL A 183 -3.72 14.51 27.83
CA VAL A 183 -3.69 15.97 27.86
C VAL A 183 -2.90 16.44 29.09
N GLU A 184 -1.78 17.11 28.89
CA GLU A 184 -0.86 17.50 29.99
C GLU A 184 -0.99 18.97 30.39
N ASP A 185 -0.86 19.90 29.44
CA ASP A 185 -0.69 21.33 29.76
C ASP A 185 -2.01 22.13 29.81
N GLU A 186 -2.83 22.02 28.76
CA GLU A 186 -4.07 22.78 28.63
C GLU A 186 -5.19 21.93 27.99
N PRO A 187 -6.47 22.26 28.26
CA PRO A 187 -7.59 21.58 27.62
C PRO A 187 -7.46 21.57 26.09
N HIS A 188 -7.94 20.51 25.45
CA HIS A 188 -7.95 20.40 23.99
C HIS A 188 -9.39 20.41 23.46
N VAL A 189 -9.63 21.15 22.39
CA VAL A 189 -10.91 21.14 21.65
C VAL A 189 -10.85 20.07 20.57
N VAL A 190 -11.84 19.17 20.58
CA VAL A 190 -11.99 18.10 19.58
C VAL A 190 -12.77 18.63 18.38
N ARG A 191 -12.13 18.62 17.21
CA ARG A 191 -12.73 19.04 15.93
C ARG A 191 -12.85 17.88 14.98
N VAL A 192 -14.07 17.41 14.76
CA VAL A 192 -14.35 16.33 13.81
C VAL A 192 -14.51 16.93 12.41
N GLY A 193 -13.51 16.75 11.55
CA GLY A 193 -13.57 17.09 10.13
C GLY A 193 -14.16 15.95 9.28
N LYS A 194 -14.44 16.21 7.99
CA LYS A 194 -14.98 15.20 7.05
C LYS A 194 -14.14 13.92 6.89
N LYS A 195 -12.88 13.94 7.33
CA LYS A 195 -11.94 12.81 7.19
C LYS A 195 -11.16 12.46 8.46
N ARG A 196 -11.03 13.38 9.44
CA ARG A 196 -10.12 13.24 10.59
C ARG A 196 -10.61 14.04 11.79
N THR A 197 -10.28 13.57 12.99
CA THR A 197 -10.52 14.28 14.25
C THR A 197 -9.24 14.98 14.70
N GLN A 198 -9.29 16.30 14.83
CA GLN A 198 -8.17 17.11 15.30
C GLN A 198 -8.34 17.46 16.78
N TYR A 199 -7.24 17.41 17.52
CA TYR A 199 -7.17 17.81 18.91
C TYR A 199 -6.35 19.10 18.99
N VAL A 200 -7.03 20.23 19.18
CA VAL A 200 -6.42 21.56 19.14
C VAL A 200 -6.33 22.12 20.55
N PRO A 201 -5.16 22.55 21.04
CA PRO A 201 -5.05 23.22 22.34
C PRO A 201 -6.03 24.39 22.43
N TYR A 202 -6.70 24.56 23.56
CA TYR A 202 -7.78 25.54 23.75
C TYR A 202 -7.34 26.96 23.38
N SER A 203 -6.10 27.34 23.74
CA SER A 203 -5.47 28.61 23.37
C SER A 203 -5.40 28.88 21.86
N LYS A 204 -5.33 27.82 21.03
CA LYS A 204 -5.20 27.87 19.58
C LYS A 204 -6.51 27.58 18.84
N ALA A 205 -7.58 27.25 19.55
CA ALA A 205 -8.84 26.82 18.95
C ALA A 205 -9.65 27.98 18.35
N GLY A 206 -9.42 29.24 18.75
CA GLY A 206 -10.28 30.36 18.34
C GLY A 206 -11.67 30.25 18.96
N LYS A 207 -12.74 30.64 18.23
CA LYS A 207 -14.12 30.57 18.74
C LYS A 207 -14.62 29.12 18.83
N VAL A 208 -14.77 28.62 20.06
CA VAL A 208 -15.32 27.28 20.35
C VAL A 208 -16.84 27.29 20.19
N ARG A 209 -17.37 26.31 19.44
CA ARG A 209 -18.81 26.14 19.22
C ARG A 209 -19.41 25.32 20.35
N SER A 210 -20.68 25.55 20.69
CA SER A 210 -21.37 24.86 21.77
C SER A 210 -21.51 23.34 21.59
N ASN A 211 -21.27 22.82 20.38
CA ASN A 211 -21.30 21.40 20.05
C ASN A 211 -19.92 20.74 19.97
N GLU A 212 -18.82 21.47 20.20
CA GLU A 212 -17.47 20.92 20.20
C GLU A 212 -17.13 20.31 21.58
N THR A 213 -16.53 19.12 21.58
CA THR A 213 -16.12 18.45 22.83
C THR A 213 -14.79 19.04 23.33
N ILE A 214 -14.69 19.30 24.63
CA ILE A 214 -13.47 19.77 25.28
C ILE A 214 -12.91 18.65 26.14
N LEU A 215 -11.66 18.26 25.88
CA LEU A 215 -10.88 17.35 26.71
C LEU A 215 -10.14 18.16 27.78
N LYS A 216 -10.24 17.74 29.03
CA LYS A 216 -9.56 18.36 30.17
C LYS A 216 -8.15 17.80 30.32
N VAL A 217 -7.33 18.51 31.10
CA VAL A 217 -6.03 17.97 31.55
C VAL A 217 -6.26 16.65 32.28
N GLY A 218 -5.51 15.62 31.89
CA GLY A 218 -5.65 14.25 32.37
C GLY A 218 -6.54 13.33 31.52
N ASP A 219 -7.30 13.87 30.55
CA ASP A 219 -8.10 13.08 29.61
C ASP A 219 -7.22 12.47 28.50
N VAL A 220 -7.65 11.32 27.97
CA VAL A 220 -6.97 10.66 26.85
C VAL A 220 -7.50 11.04 25.47
N TYR A 221 -6.60 11.04 24.50
CA TYR A 221 -6.92 11.16 23.08
C TYR A 221 -6.04 10.27 22.20
N PHE A 222 -6.47 10.05 20.96
CA PHE A 222 -5.81 9.18 19.99
C PHE A 222 -5.29 10.02 18.83
N SER A 223 -4.02 9.88 18.47
CA SER A 223 -3.44 10.57 17.33
C SER A 223 -2.34 9.74 16.66
N GLU A 224 -2.12 9.91 15.36
CA GLU A 224 -1.05 9.20 14.62
C GLU A 224 0.33 9.66 15.15
N THR A 225 0.50 10.95 15.44
CA THR A 225 1.70 11.58 16.02
C THR A 225 1.30 12.73 16.94
N ALA A 226 2.18 13.19 17.82
CA ALA A 226 2.02 14.50 18.46
C ALA A 226 2.00 15.57 17.33
N GLY A 227 0.83 16.14 17.03
CA GLY A 227 0.66 17.19 16.01
C GLY A 227 0.37 16.78 14.55
N GLU A 228 -0.16 15.57 14.29
CA GLU A 228 -0.63 15.03 12.98
C GLU A 228 0.35 15.08 11.78
N ARG A 229 0.85 13.90 11.35
CA ARG A 229 0.89 13.47 9.92
C ARG A 229 1.26 11.97 9.74
N LYS A 230 0.25 11.17 9.36
CA LYS A 230 0.15 9.91 8.58
C LYS A 230 1.35 8.96 8.63
N ALA A 231 1.27 7.74 9.18
CA ALA A 231 2.21 6.67 8.80
C ALA A 231 1.95 5.24 9.33
N THR A 232 1.12 4.43 8.67
CA THR A 232 1.30 2.95 8.74
C THR A 232 1.04 2.28 7.40
N GLY A 233 0.17 2.85 6.55
CA GLY A 233 -0.11 2.27 5.24
C GLY A 233 -0.96 1.00 5.31
N SER A 234 -1.58 0.73 6.46
CA SER A 234 -2.51 -0.37 6.69
C SER A 234 -3.88 0.03 6.15
N TYR A 235 -4.23 -0.47 4.96
CA TYR A 235 -5.55 -0.25 4.35
C TYR A 235 -6.22 -1.59 4.07
N TYR A 236 -7.52 -1.68 4.36
CA TYR A 236 -8.33 -2.84 4.02
C TYR A 236 -8.51 -2.90 2.50
N THR A 237 -8.41 -4.12 1.99
CA THR A 237 -8.50 -4.39 0.56
C THR A 237 -9.95 -4.62 0.18
N PRO A 238 -10.52 -3.93 -0.83
CA PRO A 238 -11.90 -4.18 -1.26
C PRO A 238 -12.16 -5.64 -1.64
N GLU A 239 -13.38 -6.13 -1.37
CA GLU A 239 -13.74 -7.54 -1.61
C GLU A 239 -13.51 -7.97 -3.07
N ASP A 240 -13.89 -7.14 -4.04
CA ASP A 240 -13.74 -7.47 -5.46
C ASP A 240 -12.27 -7.64 -5.89
N VAL A 241 -11.34 -6.98 -5.21
CA VAL A 241 -9.90 -7.16 -5.39
C VAL A 241 -9.42 -8.47 -4.75
N VAL A 242 -9.83 -8.74 -3.52
CA VAL A 242 -9.44 -9.95 -2.79
C VAL A 242 -9.95 -11.20 -3.50
N ASP A 243 -11.24 -11.23 -3.84
CA ASP A 243 -11.87 -12.30 -4.61
C ASP A 243 -11.14 -12.56 -5.92
N TYR A 244 -10.76 -11.50 -6.64
CA TYR A 244 -10.04 -11.62 -7.89
C TYR A 244 -8.67 -12.27 -7.71
N ILE A 245 -7.89 -11.81 -6.73
CA ILE A 245 -6.56 -12.35 -6.45
C ILE A 245 -6.67 -13.82 -6.03
N VAL A 246 -7.54 -14.14 -5.06
CA VAL A 246 -7.76 -15.51 -4.56
C VAL A 246 -8.18 -16.44 -5.70
N HIS A 247 -9.08 -16.01 -6.57
CA HIS A 247 -9.52 -16.82 -7.71
C HIS A 247 -8.39 -17.12 -8.71
N HIS A 248 -7.52 -16.13 -8.99
CA HIS A 248 -6.44 -16.26 -9.97
C HIS A 248 -5.12 -16.81 -9.39
N THR A 249 -5.09 -17.16 -8.10
CA THR A 249 -3.98 -17.85 -7.46
C THR A 249 -4.43 -19.19 -6.88
N ILE A 250 -5.16 -19.17 -5.76
CA ILE A 250 -5.66 -20.36 -5.06
C ILE A 250 -6.63 -21.14 -5.96
N GLY A 251 -7.57 -20.44 -6.61
CA GLY A 251 -8.52 -21.08 -7.51
C GLY A 251 -7.86 -21.81 -8.68
N VAL A 252 -6.71 -21.31 -9.18
CA VAL A 252 -5.91 -22.00 -10.20
C VAL A 252 -5.33 -23.30 -9.64
N LYS A 253 -4.76 -23.26 -8.43
CA LYS A 253 -4.19 -24.44 -7.76
C LYS A 253 -5.23 -25.50 -7.43
N LEU A 254 -6.38 -25.09 -6.93
CA LEU A 254 -7.51 -25.99 -6.65
C LEU A 254 -8.02 -26.64 -7.93
N LYS A 255 -8.11 -25.89 -9.04
CA LYS A 255 -8.49 -26.45 -10.34
C LYS A 255 -7.47 -27.46 -10.87
N GLU A 256 -6.17 -27.21 -10.70
CA GLU A 256 -5.11 -28.17 -11.03
C GLU A 256 -5.29 -29.47 -10.22
N LEU A 257 -5.51 -29.36 -8.89
CA LEU A 257 -5.75 -30.51 -8.02
C LEU A 257 -7.01 -31.30 -8.40
N GLY A 258 -8.12 -30.61 -8.67
CA GLY A 258 -9.37 -31.24 -9.08
C GLY A 258 -9.25 -32.00 -10.41
N ALA A 259 -8.61 -31.38 -11.40
CA ALA A 259 -8.34 -32.03 -12.69
C ALA A 259 -7.43 -33.26 -12.53
N ASP A 260 -6.40 -33.19 -11.68
CA ASP A 260 -5.54 -34.34 -11.41
C ASP A 260 -6.30 -35.48 -10.73
N PHE A 261 -7.20 -35.16 -9.79
CA PHE A 261 -8.05 -36.15 -9.12
C PHE A 261 -9.00 -36.83 -10.11
N GLU A 262 -9.68 -36.07 -10.97
CA GLU A 262 -10.58 -36.60 -12.00
C GLU A 262 -9.87 -37.52 -13.01
N ASN A 263 -8.61 -37.25 -13.32
CA ASN A 263 -7.81 -38.05 -14.27
C ASN A 263 -7.26 -39.36 -13.69
N GLU A 264 -7.42 -39.63 -12.38
CA GLU A 264 -7.04 -40.91 -11.79
C GLU A 264 -8.00 -42.01 -12.31
N GLN A 265 -7.54 -42.77 -13.32
CA GLN A 265 -8.30 -43.80 -14.09
C GLN A 265 -9.11 -44.80 -13.24
N GLU A 266 -8.75 -44.96 -11.97
CA GLU A 266 -9.44 -45.82 -11.01
C GLU A 266 -10.82 -45.26 -10.63
N ILE A 267 -10.98 -43.93 -10.52
CA ILE A 267 -12.24 -43.29 -10.12
C ILE A 267 -13.29 -43.42 -11.22
N GLU A 268 -12.93 -43.15 -12.48
CA GLU A 268 -13.84 -43.31 -13.62
C GLU A 268 -14.33 -44.76 -13.75
N ARG A 269 -13.42 -45.71 -13.56
CA ARG A 269 -13.74 -47.15 -13.61
C ARG A 269 -14.68 -47.56 -12.46
N GLN A 270 -14.39 -47.12 -11.24
CA GLN A 270 -15.21 -47.40 -10.06
C GLN A 270 -16.59 -46.73 -10.13
N LEU A 271 -16.68 -45.50 -10.64
CA LEU A 271 -17.96 -44.82 -10.90
C LEU A 271 -18.79 -45.54 -11.97
N ALA A 272 -18.15 -46.03 -13.04
CA ALA A 272 -18.81 -46.83 -14.06
C ALA A 272 -19.33 -48.17 -13.51
N ASP A 273 -18.54 -48.85 -12.66
CA ASP A 273 -18.94 -50.10 -12.00
C ASP A 273 -20.12 -49.91 -11.03
N LEU A 274 -20.29 -48.71 -10.46
CA LEU A 274 -21.42 -48.35 -9.60
C LEU A 274 -22.70 -48.00 -10.36
N ALA A 275 -22.61 -47.50 -11.60
CA ALA A 275 -23.75 -46.98 -12.35
C ALA A 275 -24.84 -48.03 -12.62
N ASP A 276 -24.45 -49.29 -12.85
CA ASP A 276 -25.35 -50.41 -13.14
C ASP A 276 -25.61 -51.34 -11.93
N THR A 277 -24.98 -51.07 -10.78
CA THR A 277 -25.02 -51.95 -9.61
C THR A 277 -25.99 -51.42 -8.54
N PRO A 278 -27.06 -52.17 -8.17
CA PRO A 278 -27.97 -51.76 -7.09
C PRO A 278 -27.27 -51.57 -5.73
N ALA A 279 -27.63 -50.50 -5.01
CA ALA A 279 -27.00 -50.08 -3.75
C ALA A 279 -27.01 -51.11 -2.59
N HIS A 280 -27.87 -52.14 -2.67
CA HIS A 280 -27.95 -53.19 -1.66
C HIS A 280 -26.88 -54.28 -1.83
N ILE A 281 -26.25 -54.38 -3.01
CA ILE A 281 -25.26 -55.41 -3.34
C ILE A 281 -23.94 -55.15 -2.59
N PRO A 282 -23.27 -56.19 -2.02
CA PRO A 282 -22.01 -56.02 -1.29
C PRO A 282 -20.89 -55.33 -2.10
N VAL A 283 -20.79 -55.64 -3.40
CA VAL A 283 -19.80 -55.05 -4.32
C VAL A 283 -19.98 -53.54 -4.44
N TYR A 284 -21.22 -53.04 -4.54
CA TYR A 284 -21.50 -51.60 -4.51
C TYR A 284 -20.94 -50.95 -3.24
N ARG A 285 -21.17 -51.56 -2.07
CA ARG A 285 -20.68 -50.99 -0.80
C ARG A 285 -19.16 -51.03 -0.68
N GLN A 286 -18.50 -52.02 -1.27
CA GLN A 286 -17.04 -52.11 -1.31
C GLN A 286 -16.45 -51.01 -2.19
N ILE A 287 -16.98 -50.82 -3.40
CA ILE A 287 -16.52 -49.77 -4.32
C ILE A 287 -16.82 -48.38 -3.75
N GLN A 288 -18.00 -48.17 -3.15
CA GLN A 288 -18.33 -46.91 -2.49
C GLN A 288 -17.34 -46.55 -1.37
N ARG A 289 -16.97 -47.53 -0.52
CA ARG A 289 -15.96 -47.29 0.53
C ARG A 289 -14.59 -46.96 -0.05
N ALA A 290 -14.16 -47.65 -1.09
CA ALA A 290 -12.89 -47.38 -1.75
C ALA A 290 -12.83 -45.94 -2.33
N LEU A 291 -13.93 -45.48 -2.91
CA LEU A 291 -14.09 -44.10 -3.39
C LEU A 291 -14.08 -43.11 -2.22
N ASP A 292 -14.84 -43.37 -1.15
CA ASP A 292 -14.86 -42.52 0.04
C ASP A 292 -13.44 -42.38 0.64
N ASP A 293 -12.69 -43.48 0.76
CA ASP A 293 -11.31 -43.52 1.29
C ASP A 293 -10.30 -42.82 0.35
N GLN A 294 -10.50 -42.92 -0.97
CA GLN A 294 -9.67 -42.23 -1.95
C GLN A 294 -9.89 -40.72 -1.91
N PHE A 295 -11.15 -40.28 -1.80
CA PHE A 295 -11.48 -38.87 -1.65
C PHE A 295 -10.92 -38.28 -0.36
N LEU A 296 -11.08 -38.98 0.77
CA LEU A 296 -10.52 -38.53 2.05
C LEU A 296 -8.99 -38.38 1.97
N ARG A 297 -8.28 -39.33 1.35
CA ARG A 297 -6.83 -39.22 1.10
C ARG A 297 -6.48 -38.06 0.19
N PHE A 298 -7.24 -37.85 -0.90
CA PHE A 298 -7.04 -36.69 -1.77
C PHE A 298 -7.14 -35.37 -0.99
N VAL A 299 -8.18 -35.23 -0.16
CA VAL A 299 -8.36 -34.02 0.64
C VAL A 299 -7.23 -33.88 1.68
N SER A 300 -6.92 -34.93 2.44
CA SER A 300 -5.93 -34.86 3.52
C SER A 300 -4.50 -34.68 3.02
N GLU A 301 -4.10 -35.38 1.95
CA GLU A 301 -2.71 -35.41 1.47
C GLU A 301 -2.42 -34.36 0.41
N ARG A 302 -3.44 -33.81 -0.27
CA ARG A 302 -3.25 -32.86 -1.39
C ARG A 302 -3.91 -31.51 -1.14
N VAL A 303 -5.19 -31.48 -0.74
CA VAL A 303 -5.91 -30.21 -0.52
C VAL A 303 -5.43 -29.53 0.76
N LEU A 304 -5.41 -30.25 1.90
CA LEU A 304 -4.94 -29.73 3.18
C LEU A 304 -3.42 -29.53 3.24
N ALA A 305 -2.69 -30.10 2.28
CA ALA A 305 -1.26 -29.88 2.12
C ALA A 305 -0.91 -28.53 1.48
N LEU A 306 -1.86 -27.82 0.87
CA LEU A 306 -1.62 -26.52 0.25
C LEU A 306 -1.09 -25.50 1.27
N LYS A 307 -0.03 -24.78 0.90
CA LYS A 307 0.58 -23.74 1.76
C LYS A 307 0.33 -22.35 1.18
N ILE A 308 -0.52 -21.58 1.88
CA ILE A 308 -1.00 -20.26 1.44
C ILE A 308 -0.55 -19.18 2.43
N LEU A 309 0.26 -18.22 1.97
CA LEU A 309 0.84 -17.18 2.81
C LEU A 309 0.29 -15.78 2.50
N ASP A 310 0.00 -15.00 3.55
CA ASP A 310 0.02 -13.53 3.49
C ASP A 310 1.13 -12.94 4.39
N PRO A 311 2.22 -12.37 3.84
CA PRO A 311 3.35 -11.88 4.63
C PRO A 311 3.16 -10.46 5.18
N ALA A 312 2.00 -9.84 4.97
CA ALA A 312 1.58 -8.58 5.56
C ALA A 312 0.07 -8.61 5.81
N MET A 313 -0.37 -9.61 6.57
CA MET A 313 -1.76 -10.06 6.60
C MET A 313 -2.78 -9.04 7.10
N GLY A 314 -2.35 -8.03 7.85
CA GLY A 314 -3.24 -7.03 8.41
C GLY A 314 -4.35 -7.69 9.24
N SER A 315 -5.62 -7.40 8.91
CA SER A 315 -6.78 -8.00 9.58
C SER A 315 -7.08 -9.44 9.16
N GLY A 316 -6.26 -10.08 8.32
CA GLY A 316 -6.47 -11.45 7.83
C GLY A 316 -7.54 -11.56 6.73
N HIS A 317 -7.86 -10.48 6.00
CA HIS A 317 -8.93 -10.50 5.00
C HIS A 317 -8.64 -11.44 3.82
N PHE A 318 -7.41 -11.49 3.35
CA PHE A 318 -6.97 -12.48 2.36
C PHE A 318 -6.99 -13.91 2.92
N LEU A 319 -6.55 -14.08 4.18
CA LEU A 319 -6.52 -15.40 4.84
C LEU A 319 -7.91 -16.00 5.02
N VAL A 320 -8.90 -15.19 5.40
CA VAL A 320 -10.29 -15.63 5.52
C VAL A 320 -10.87 -16.02 4.15
N ASN A 321 -10.63 -15.23 3.10
CA ASN A 321 -11.08 -15.58 1.75
C ASN A 321 -10.38 -16.82 1.19
N ALA A 322 -9.09 -17.00 1.47
CA ALA A 322 -8.37 -18.23 1.17
C ALA A 322 -8.99 -19.43 1.88
N THR A 323 -9.33 -19.29 3.16
CA THR A 323 -10.01 -20.34 3.93
C THR A 323 -11.34 -20.74 3.28
N HIS A 324 -12.14 -19.75 2.88
CA HIS A 324 -13.39 -19.99 2.16
C HIS A 324 -13.18 -20.68 0.82
N ALA A 325 -12.20 -20.24 0.02
CA ALA A 325 -11.96 -20.82 -1.31
C ALA A 325 -11.60 -22.31 -1.23
N VAL A 326 -10.68 -22.68 -0.35
CA VAL A 326 -10.25 -24.08 -0.20
C VAL A 326 -11.36 -24.93 0.44
N ALA A 327 -12.04 -24.44 1.48
CA ALA A 327 -13.11 -25.20 2.14
C ALA A 327 -14.32 -25.40 1.22
N ASN A 328 -14.71 -24.38 0.45
CA ASN A 328 -15.82 -24.50 -0.50
C ASN A 328 -15.49 -25.47 -1.62
N PHE A 329 -14.25 -25.51 -2.11
CA PHE A 329 -13.82 -26.50 -3.10
C PHE A 329 -14.03 -27.94 -2.58
N THR A 330 -13.61 -28.23 -1.34
CA THR A 330 -13.85 -29.55 -0.73
C THR A 330 -15.34 -29.87 -0.63
N VAL A 331 -16.15 -28.89 -0.20
CA VAL A 331 -17.60 -29.05 -0.07
C VAL A 331 -18.31 -29.20 -1.42
N GLU A 332 -17.83 -28.55 -2.48
CA GLU A 332 -18.36 -28.71 -3.85
C GLU A 332 -18.18 -30.16 -4.32
N TYR A 333 -16.98 -30.74 -4.19
CA TYR A 333 -16.74 -32.16 -4.49
C TYR A 333 -17.57 -33.10 -3.58
N LEU A 334 -17.83 -32.71 -2.33
CA LEU A 334 -18.73 -33.45 -1.43
C LEU A 334 -20.18 -33.46 -1.89
N ASN A 335 -20.66 -32.39 -2.54
CA ASN A 335 -22.04 -32.27 -2.98
C ASN A 335 -22.30 -32.92 -4.35
N GLU A 336 -21.28 -33.02 -5.20
CA GLU A 336 -21.41 -33.58 -6.56
C GLU A 336 -21.46 -35.12 -6.59
N THR A 337 -21.04 -35.79 -5.51
CA THR A 337 -21.02 -37.26 -5.41
C THR A 337 -21.74 -37.73 -4.14
N PRO A 338 -22.59 -38.79 -4.18
CA PRO A 338 -23.31 -39.27 -3.01
C PRO A 338 -22.42 -40.14 -2.10
N TRP A 339 -21.45 -39.52 -1.43
CA TRP A 339 -20.56 -40.18 -0.47
C TRP A 339 -21.36 -40.79 0.70
N LYS A 340 -21.03 -42.02 1.14
CA LYS A 340 -21.79 -42.75 2.17
C LYS A 340 -20.96 -43.14 3.39
N ASN A 341 -19.71 -42.68 3.48
CA ASN A 341 -18.88 -42.87 4.67
C ASN A 341 -19.32 -41.91 5.78
N SER A 342 -19.55 -42.46 6.97
CA SER A 342 -19.86 -41.69 8.18
C SER A 342 -18.69 -40.84 8.69
N GLU A 343 -17.47 -41.10 8.21
CA GLU A 343 -16.26 -40.31 8.52
C GLU A 343 -16.15 -39.04 7.66
N ILE A 344 -16.92 -38.95 6.57
CA ILE A 344 -16.99 -37.74 5.76
C ILE A 344 -17.92 -36.75 6.44
N ASP A 345 -17.33 -35.73 7.06
CA ASP A 345 -18.11 -34.64 7.64
C ASP A 345 -18.67 -33.75 6.53
N THR A 346 -19.99 -33.65 6.46
CA THR A 346 -20.68 -32.77 5.51
C THR A 346 -20.79 -31.32 6.02
N ASP A 347 -20.41 -31.04 7.27
CA ASP A 347 -20.42 -29.70 7.82
C ASP A 347 -19.28 -28.85 7.24
N VAL A 348 -19.66 -27.75 6.59
CA VAL A 348 -18.74 -26.75 6.05
C VAL A 348 -17.86 -26.14 7.15
N ALA A 349 -18.36 -26.06 8.40
CA ALA A 349 -17.59 -25.55 9.50
C ALA A 349 -16.35 -26.41 9.81
N THR A 350 -16.46 -27.74 9.69
CA THR A 350 -15.36 -28.67 9.92
C THR A 350 -14.23 -28.46 8.92
N TRP A 351 -14.54 -28.39 7.63
CA TRP A 351 -13.53 -28.14 6.59
C TRP A 351 -12.87 -26.77 6.72
N LYS A 352 -13.63 -25.73 7.08
CA LYS A 352 -13.05 -24.41 7.35
C LYS A 352 -12.02 -24.44 8.49
N ARG A 353 -12.29 -25.21 9.55
CA ARG A 353 -11.35 -25.38 10.68
C ARG A 353 -10.07 -26.07 10.23
N GLN A 354 -10.19 -27.18 9.51
CA GLN A 354 -9.01 -27.91 9.00
C GLN A 354 -8.20 -27.07 8.01
N VAL A 355 -8.84 -26.36 7.09
CA VAL A 355 -8.12 -25.47 6.17
C VAL A 355 -7.37 -24.38 6.95
N ALA A 356 -8.01 -23.74 7.93
CA ALA A 356 -7.36 -22.69 8.72
C ALA A 356 -6.14 -23.19 9.53
N GLU A 357 -6.18 -24.43 10.03
CA GLU A 357 -5.08 -25.00 10.82
C GLU A 357 -3.94 -25.63 10.00
N HIS A 358 -4.21 -26.03 8.75
CA HIS A 358 -3.23 -26.75 7.92
C HIS A 358 -2.67 -25.93 6.74
N CYS A 359 -3.45 -24.99 6.21
CA CYS A 359 -3.16 -24.33 4.94
C CYS A 359 -2.81 -22.84 5.02
N ILE A 360 -3.21 -22.15 6.10
CA ILE A 360 -3.30 -20.69 6.13
C ILE A 360 -2.21 -20.08 6.99
N PHE A 361 -1.26 -19.42 6.35
CA PHE A 361 -0.07 -18.82 6.97
C PHE A 361 -0.12 -17.29 6.87
N GLY A 362 0.32 -16.63 7.93
CA GLY A 362 0.30 -15.18 8.01
C GLY A 362 1.48 -14.62 8.78
N VAL A 363 2.06 -13.52 8.30
CA VAL A 363 3.05 -12.74 9.05
C VAL A 363 2.62 -11.27 9.07
N ASP A 364 2.76 -10.62 10.22
CA ASP A 364 2.61 -9.16 10.32
C ASP A 364 3.60 -8.58 11.33
N LEU A 365 4.09 -7.37 11.05
CA LEU A 365 4.98 -6.63 11.94
C LEU A 365 4.22 -6.08 13.16
N ASN A 366 2.93 -5.80 13.01
CA ASN A 366 2.09 -5.31 14.09
C ASN A 366 1.43 -6.48 14.82
N GLU A 367 1.84 -6.73 16.07
CA GLU A 367 1.24 -7.74 16.95
C GLU A 367 -0.29 -7.66 16.98
N LEU A 368 -0.86 -6.45 17.04
CA LEU A 368 -2.31 -6.27 17.09
C LEU A 368 -3.02 -6.67 15.78
N ALA A 369 -2.32 -6.61 14.65
CA ALA A 369 -2.85 -7.10 13.38
C ALA A 369 -2.88 -8.64 13.36
N VAL A 370 -1.83 -9.30 13.85
CA VAL A 370 -1.78 -10.78 14.01
C VAL A 370 -2.97 -11.25 14.84
N GLU A 371 -3.25 -10.56 15.93
CA GLU A 371 -4.35 -10.88 16.86
C GLU A 371 -5.72 -10.66 16.25
N LEU A 372 -5.87 -9.58 15.47
CA LEU A 372 -7.08 -9.33 14.71
C LEU A 372 -7.30 -10.39 13.62
N ALA A 373 -6.26 -10.79 12.90
CA ALA A 373 -6.33 -11.86 11.90
C ALA A 373 -6.77 -13.17 12.55
N ARG A 374 -6.21 -13.50 13.73
CA ARG A 374 -6.60 -14.67 14.53
C ARG A 374 -8.08 -14.61 14.91
N LEU A 375 -8.56 -13.47 15.41
CA LEU A 375 -9.97 -13.25 15.72
C LEU A 375 -10.88 -13.43 14.49
N CYS A 376 -10.50 -12.85 13.34
CA CYS A 376 -11.27 -12.98 12.10
C CYS A 376 -11.36 -14.44 11.63
N LEU A 377 -10.27 -15.20 11.73
CA LEU A 377 -10.25 -16.63 11.39
C LEU A 377 -11.09 -17.45 12.36
N TRP A 378 -11.00 -17.21 13.66
CA TRP A 378 -11.87 -17.87 14.64
C TRP A 378 -13.34 -17.57 14.43
N MET A 379 -13.71 -16.33 14.13
CA MET A 379 -15.10 -16.03 13.80
C MET A 379 -15.55 -16.79 12.55
N THR A 380 -14.68 -16.94 11.56
CA THR A 380 -14.96 -17.66 10.32
C THR A 380 -15.10 -19.18 10.52
N THR A 381 -14.35 -19.74 11.48
CA THR A 381 -14.18 -21.18 11.72
C THR A 381 -14.89 -21.69 12.98
N ALA A 382 -15.53 -20.80 13.75
CA ALA A 382 -16.22 -21.16 14.98
C ALA A 382 -17.37 -22.12 14.70
N ALA A 383 -17.45 -23.19 15.50
CA ALA A 383 -18.47 -24.22 15.42
C ALA A 383 -19.04 -24.47 16.82
N LYS A 384 -20.34 -24.76 16.90
CA LYS A 384 -21.03 -24.98 18.18
C LYS A 384 -20.45 -26.20 18.89
N GLY A 385 -20.11 -26.05 20.17
CA GLY A 385 -19.60 -27.16 20.99
C GLY A 385 -18.12 -27.52 20.73
N LYS A 386 -17.41 -26.80 19.87
CA LYS A 386 -16.00 -27.04 19.54
C LYS A 386 -15.10 -25.91 20.09
N PRO A 387 -13.86 -26.20 20.53
CA PRO A 387 -12.93 -25.18 20.98
C PRO A 387 -12.45 -24.29 19.81
N LEU A 388 -11.75 -23.19 20.12
CA LEU A 388 -11.05 -22.41 19.10
C LEU A 388 -9.86 -23.20 18.54
N THR A 389 -9.59 -23.02 17.26
CA THR A 389 -8.44 -23.66 16.60
C THR A 389 -7.12 -23.05 17.08
N PHE A 390 -6.07 -23.87 17.13
CA PHE A 390 -4.71 -23.40 17.43
C PHE A 390 -4.08 -22.84 16.15
N LEU A 391 -3.63 -21.58 16.18
CA LEU A 391 -3.16 -20.86 14.98
C LEU A 391 -1.76 -20.23 15.14
N ASP A 392 -1.07 -20.42 16.28
CA ASP A 392 0.18 -19.70 16.58
C ASP A 392 1.40 -20.22 15.79
N HIS A 393 1.33 -21.46 15.31
CA HIS A 393 2.34 -22.04 14.43
C HIS A 393 2.28 -21.46 13.01
N HIS A 394 1.13 -20.91 12.58
CA HIS A 394 0.95 -20.35 11.23
C HIS A 394 0.80 -18.83 11.18
N LEU A 395 0.28 -18.20 12.24
CA LEU A 395 0.15 -16.75 12.35
C LEU A 395 1.25 -16.18 13.24
N ARG A 396 2.28 -15.60 12.61
CA ARG A 396 3.50 -15.17 13.28
C ARG A 396 3.60 -13.65 13.38
N TRP A 397 4.15 -13.19 14.49
CA TRP A 397 4.54 -11.79 14.68
C TRP A 397 6.00 -11.61 14.23
N GLY A 398 6.22 -10.77 13.21
CA GLY A 398 7.58 -10.54 12.70
C GLY A 398 7.66 -9.63 11.48
N ASN A 399 8.88 -9.18 11.19
CA ASN A 399 9.21 -8.40 10.01
C ASN A 399 9.54 -9.33 8.84
N SER A 400 8.52 -9.64 8.05
CA SER A 400 8.62 -10.54 6.89
C SER A 400 9.67 -10.17 5.84
N LEU A 401 10.20 -8.92 5.86
CA LEU A 401 11.26 -8.47 4.96
C LEU A 401 12.67 -8.51 5.56
N VAL A 402 12.83 -8.64 6.88
CA VAL A 402 14.13 -8.51 7.55
C VAL A 402 14.44 -9.80 8.30
N GLY A 403 15.38 -10.56 7.76
CA GLY A 403 15.90 -11.79 8.34
C GLY A 403 16.86 -12.47 7.36
N ALA A 404 17.71 -13.34 7.87
CA ALA A 404 18.66 -14.11 7.08
C ALA A 404 18.08 -15.47 6.66
N TRP A 405 18.54 -15.96 5.50
CA TRP A 405 18.43 -17.36 5.09
C TRP A 405 19.66 -18.12 5.55
N LEU A 406 19.53 -19.42 5.84
CA LEU A 406 20.64 -20.28 6.28
C LEU A 406 21.79 -20.23 5.27
N GLN A 407 21.48 -20.24 3.97
CA GLN A 407 22.49 -20.16 2.90
C GLN A 407 23.28 -18.84 2.87
N ASP A 408 22.74 -17.75 3.43
CA ASP A 408 23.39 -16.44 3.44
C ASP A 408 24.43 -16.34 4.57
N VAL A 409 24.36 -17.24 5.55
CA VAL A 409 25.27 -17.28 6.69
C VAL A 409 26.62 -17.89 6.31
N GLY A 410 27.69 -17.35 6.88
CA GLY A 410 29.07 -17.72 6.55
C GLY A 410 29.78 -16.68 5.70
N VAL A 411 29.05 -15.74 5.10
CA VAL A 411 29.60 -14.51 4.53
C VAL A 411 29.41 -13.36 5.52
N TYR A 412 30.44 -12.54 5.76
CA TYR A 412 30.31 -11.40 6.67
C TYR A 412 29.49 -10.26 6.02
N PRO A 413 28.40 -9.80 6.67
CA PRO A 413 27.44 -8.88 6.05
C PRO A 413 27.96 -7.52 5.55
N LEU A 414 29.06 -7.01 6.10
CA LEU A 414 29.61 -5.69 5.76
C LEU A 414 30.89 -5.74 4.89
N ALA A 415 31.20 -6.90 4.30
CA ALA A 415 32.39 -7.05 3.46
C ALA A 415 32.32 -6.15 2.20
N LYS A 416 33.42 -5.43 1.89
CA LYS A 416 33.46 -4.40 0.82
C LYS A 416 33.86 -4.91 -0.58
N LYS A 417 34.02 -6.22 -0.82
CA LYS A 417 34.42 -6.84 -2.11
C LYS A 417 33.76 -8.22 -2.28
N GLU A 418 33.85 -8.83 -3.48
CA GLU A 418 33.50 -10.25 -3.74
C GLU A 418 33.92 -11.10 -2.54
N SER A 419 32.93 -11.50 -1.76
CA SER A 419 33.15 -11.84 -0.36
C SER A 419 33.66 -13.27 -0.27
N LYS A 420 34.78 -13.47 0.44
CA LYS A 420 35.25 -14.83 0.76
C LYS A 420 34.27 -15.42 1.77
N GLN A 421 33.75 -16.60 1.46
CA GLN A 421 33.04 -17.43 2.42
C GLN A 421 33.98 -17.72 3.59
N ILE A 422 33.61 -17.27 4.79
CA ILE A 422 34.42 -17.36 6.02
C ILE A 422 34.29 -18.74 6.64
N PHE A 423 33.07 -19.29 6.61
CA PHE A 423 32.77 -20.66 6.99
C PHE A 423 31.58 -21.17 6.19
N THR A 424 31.40 -22.49 6.15
CA THR A 424 30.16 -23.13 5.70
C THR A 424 29.42 -23.61 6.93
N LEU A 425 28.11 -23.38 7.00
CA LEU A 425 27.29 -23.95 8.07
C LEU A 425 27.34 -25.48 7.96
N PRO A 426 27.75 -26.20 9.02
CA PRO A 426 27.72 -27.66 8.99
C PRO A 426 26.29 -28.10 9.27
N LEU A 427 25.51 -28.30 8.20
CA LEU A 427 24.06 -28.54 8.24
C LEU A 427 23.68 -29.94 8.74
N ASP A 428 24.62 -30.87 8.93
CA ASP A 428 24.31 -32.26 9.32
C ASP A 428 23.55 -32.32 10.66
N ARG A 429 23.99 -31.56 11.67
CA ARG A 429 23.31 -31.47 12.96
C ARG A 429 21.95 -30.76 12.83
N PHE A 430 21.90 -29.69 12.03
CA PHE A 430 20.67 -28.97 11.74
C PHE A 430 19.62 -29.90 11.11
N GLN A 431 20.00 -30.77 10.19
CA GLN A 431 19.09 -31.73 9.56
C GLN A 431 18.53 -32.75 10.56
N VAL A 432 19.31 -33.18 11.56
CA VAL A 432 18.83 -34.07 12.63
C VAL A 432 17.82 -33.35 13.53
N GLU A 433 18.14 -32.13 13.97
CA GLU A 433 17.26 -31.32 14.82
C GLU A 433 15.99 -30.90 14.05
N LEU A 434 16.10 -30.60 12.75
CA LEU A 434 14.99 -30.34 11.84
C LEU A 434 14.09 -31.57 11.69
N GLY A 435 14.65 -32.77 11.53
CA GLY A 435 13.87 -34.01 11.45
C GLY A 435 13.04 -34.27 12.72
N GLN A 436 13.56 -33.92 13.89
CA GLN A 436 12.80 -33.98 15.15
C GLN A 436 11.67 -32.95 15.18
N VAL A 437 11.94 -31.73 14.73
CA VAL A 437 10.93 -30.67 14.62
C VAL A 437 9.79 -31.07 13.67
N LEU A 438 10.12 -31.67 12.53
CA LEU A 438 9.11 -32.14 11.56
C LEU A 438 8.24 -33.27 12.16
N ALA A 439 8.83 -34.18 12.93
CA ALA A 439 8.06 -35.21 13.64
C ALA A 439 7.12 -34.60 14.70
N SER A 440 7.56 -33.58 15.45
CA SER A 440 6.69 -32.85 16.38
C SER A 440 5.56 -32.10 15.65
N TYR A 441 5.80 -31.63 14.42
CA TYR A 441 4.73 -31.08 13.57
C TYR A 441 3.72 -32.14 13.15
N ASP A 442 4.15 -33.35 12.79
CA ASP A 442 3.24 -34.45 12.48
C ASP A 442 2.35 -34.78 13.70
N ASP A 443 2.93 -34.82 14.90
CA ASP A 443 2.19 -35.01 16.16
C ASP A 443 1.21 -33.86 16.45
N LEU A 444 1.57 -32.63 16.11
CA LEU A 444 0.71 -31.45 16.22
C LEU A 444 -0.48 -31.55 15.25
N TYR A 445 -0.24 -31.90 13.98
CA TYR A 445 -1.29 -32.00 12.95
C TYR A 445 -2.18 -33.23 13.11
N ALA A 446 -1.72 -34.29 13.77
CA ALA A 446 -2.54 -35.47 14.07
C ALA A 446 -3.72 -35.19 15.02
N LYS A 447 -3.76 -34.01 15.65
CA LYS A 447 -4.83 -33.58 16.56
C LYS A 447 -5.81 -32.68 15.80
N ASN A 448 -7.11 -32.96 15.87
CA ASN A 448 -8.13 -32.24 15.08
C ASN A 448 -8.70 -30.99 15.76
N SER A 449 -8.21 -30.63 16.96
CA SER A 449 -8.75 -29.52 17.76
C SER A 449 -10.25 -29.70 18.03
N ASP A 450 -10.67 -30.93 18.29
CA ASP A 450 -12.05 -31.28 18.62
C ASP A 450 -12.33 -31.15 20.12
N ALA A 451 -11.27 -31.29 20.92
CA ALA A 451 -11.28 -31.12 22.37
C ALA A 451 -10.27 -30.07 22.83
N VAL A 452 -10.49 -29.52 24.01
CA VAL A 452 -9.69 -28.44 24.61
C VAL A 452 -8.28 -28.92 24.94
N GLU A 453 -8.20 -30.15 25.42
CA GLU A 453 -6.99 -30.86 25.78
C GLU A 453 -6.08 -31.01 24.56
N GLU A 454 -6.65 -31.28 23.38
CA GLU A 454 -5.90 -31.33 22.12
C GLU A 454 -5.30 -29.97 21.77
N VAL A 455 -6.07 -28.89 21.93
CA VAL A 455 -5.58 -27.53 21.67
C VAL A 455 -4.48 -27.12 22.66
N ARG A 456 -4.62 -27.48 23.94
CA ARG A 456 -3.56 -27.28 24.96
C ARG A 456 -2.30 -28.05 24.59
N GLU A 457 -2.47 -29.29 24.13
CA GLU A 457 -1.34 -30.12 23.74
C GLU A 457 -0.66 -29.58 22.47
N LYS A 458 -1.40 -29.09 21.47
CA LYS A 458 -0.82 -28.38 20.32
C LYS A 458 0.03 -27.19 20.76
N ALA A 459 -0.50 -26.37 21.67
CA ALA A 459 0.24 -25.23 22.22
C ALA A 459 1.51 -25.69 22.97
N ARG A 460 1.42 -26.75 23.78
CA ARG A 460 2.56 -27.33 24.50
C ARG A 460 3.63 -27.84 23.53
N ILE A 461 3.26 -28.65 22.54
CA ILE A 461 4.19 -29.17 21.52
C ILE A 461 4.87 -28.00 20.82
N PHE A 462 4.12 -26.96 20.46
CA PHE A 462 4.70 -25.80 19.79
C PHE A 462 5.68 -25.02 20.68
N ASP A 463 5.24 -24.64 21.89
CA ASP A 463 5.98 -23.74 22.78
C ASP A 463 7.15 -24.43 23.49
N GLU A 464 7.05 -25.72 23.78
CA GLU A 464 8.05 -26.48 24.56
C GLU A 464 8.96 -27.36 23.69
N GLU A 465 8.52 -27.80 22.51
CA GLU A 465 9.28 -28.71 21.65
C GLU A 465 9.73 -28.04 20.35
N ILE A 466 8.79 -27.58 19.52
CA ILE A 466 9.08 -27.06 18.17
C ILE A 466 9.88 -25.75 18.24
N TYR A 467 9.36 -24.74 18.93
CA TYR A 467 9.94 -23.40 18.91
C TYR A 467 11.34 -23.33 19.58
N PRO A 468 11.58 -24.01 20.72
CA PRO A 468 12.90 -24.04 21.36
C PRO A 468 13.94 -24.90 20.62
N ALA A 469 13.54 -25.91 19.85
CA ALA A 469 14.46 -26.86 19.21
C ALA A 469 15.50 -26.18 18.29
N LEU A 470 15.11 -25.11 17.59
CA LEU A 470 15.98 -24.39 16.65
C LEU A 470 16.55 -23.07 17.22
N GLN A 471 16.46 -22.87 18.55
CA GLN A 471 16.82 -21.60 19.19
C GLN A 471 18.28 -21.20 18.96
N SER A 472 19.22 -22.15 18.93
CA SER A 472 20.64 -21.84 18.66
C SER A 472 20.87 -21.31 17.25
N TYR A 473 20.14 -21.78 16.24
CA TYR A 473 20.22 -21.23 14.88
C TYR A 473 19.53 -19.88 14.77
N ARG A 474 18.40 -19.69 15.46
CA ARG A 474 17.69 -18.40 15.51
C ARG A 474 18.60 -17.31 16.07
N GLU A 475 19.24 -17.56 17.21
CA GLU A 475 20.21 -16.64 17.81
C GLU A 475 21.42 -16.36 16.89
N MET A 476 21.85 -17.34 16.10
CA MET A 476 22.89 -17.10 15.10
C MET A 476 22.42 -16.19 13.97
N LEU A 477 21.25 -16.45 13.41
CA LEU A 477 20.68 -15.65 12.33
C LEU A 477 20.36 -14.23 12.81
N ASP A 478 19.96 -14.07 14.07
CA ASP A 478 19.83 -12.79 14.74
C ASP A 478 21.18 -12.05 14.77
N LEU A 479 22.25 -12.73 15.19
CA LEU A 479 23.60 -12.14 15.20
C LEU A 479 24.10 -11.75 13.81
N HIS A 480 23.85 -12.59 12.79
CA HIS A 480 24.14 -12.29 11.39
C HIS A 480 23.37 -11.05 10.92
N THR A 481 22.06 -11.03 11.15
CA THR A 481 21.17 -9.96 10.68
C THR A 481 21.50 -8.65 11.39
N GLY A 482 21.76 -8.70 12.69
CA GLY A 482 22.13 -7.56 13.53
C GLY A 482 23.40 -6.84 13.10
N VAL A 483 24.30 -7.48 12.33
CA VAL A 483 25.48 -6.79 11.77
C VAL A 483 25.04 -5.62 10.87
N HIS A 484 23.95 -5.76 10.12
CA HIS A 484 23.39 -4.69 9.29
C HIS A 484 22.81 -3.53 10.11
N PHE A 485 22.43 -3.78 11.37
CA PHE A 485 21.83 -2.81 12.28
C PHE A 485 22.83 -2.18 13.26
N GLY A 486 24.09 -2.61 13.20
CA GLY A 486 25.16 -2.03 14.00
C GLY A 486 25.38 -2.71 15.35
N ASN A 487 25.06 -4.00 15.46
CA ASN A 487 25.29 -4.79 16.68
C ASN A 487 26.78 -4.93 17.11
N GLY A 488 27.72 -4.27 16.43
CA GLY A 488 29.14 -4.23 16.80
C GLY A 488 29.94 -5.51 16.53
N LEU A 489 29.33 -6.57 15.99
CA LEU A 489 30.02 -7.84 15.74
C LEU A 489 31.03 -7.71 14.60
N LYS A 490 32.32 -7.95 14.91
CA LYS A 490 33.42 -7.86 13.93
C LYS A 490 33.67 -9.18 13.23
N GLU A 491 34.25 -9.11 12.03
CA GLU A 491 34.53 -10.29 11.18
C GLU A 491 35.26 -11.45 11.89
N PRO A 492 36.29 -11.25 12.73
CA PRO A 492 36.94 -12.36 13.45
C PRO A 492 36.04 -13.04 14.50
N GLN A 493 35.11 -12.29 15.11
CA GLN A 493 34.14 -12.82 16.06
C GLN A 493 33.02 -13.56 15.32
N TYR A 494 32.57 -13.00 14.18
CA TYR A 494 31.60 -13.64 13.30
C TYR A 494 32.09 -15.00 12.79
N ALA A 495 33.38 -15.14 12.49
CA ALA A 495 33.98 -16.42 12.09
C ALA A 495 33.82 -17.54 13.14
N GLN A 496 33.66 -17.19 14.42
CA GLN A 496 33.51 -18.17 15.51
C GLN A 496 32.10 -18.76 15.58
N LEU A 497 31.10 -18.14 14.93
CA LEU A 497 29.71 -18.61 14.93
C LEU A 497 29.58 -20.00 14.29
N GLY A 498 30.30 -20.25 13.19
CA GLY A 498 30.25 -21.52 12.47
C GLY A 498 30.71 -22.72 13.30
N THR A 499 31.71 -22.54 14.17
CA THR A 499 32.15 -23.59 15.09
C THR A 499 31.23 -23.73 16.30
N ALA A 500 30.63 -22.63 16.76
CA ALA A 500 29.91 -22.60 18.02
C ALA A 500 28.50 -23.18 17.93
N VAL A 501 27.83 -23.11 16.77
CA VAL A 501 26.44 -23.61 16.64
C VAL A 501 26.32 -25.11 16.87
N ASN A 502 27.38 -25.85 16.56
CA ASN A 502 27.40 -27.31 16.72
C ASN A 502 28.04 -27.77 18.03
N ASP A 503 28.55 -26.85 18.86
CA ASP A 503 29.12 -27.13 20.18
C ASP A 503 28.43 -26.24 21.22
N SER A 504 27.54 -26.83 22.01
CA SER A 504 26.79 -26.13 23.06
C SER A 504 27.72 -25.41 24.05
N THR A 505 28.91 -25.95 24.32
CA THR A 505 29.90 -25.34 25.19
C THR A 505 30.50 -24.09 24.55
N ALA A 506 30.83 -24.16 23.25
CA ALA A 506 31.31 -23.01 22.50
C ALA A 506 30.21 -21.94 22.35
N TRP A 507 28.96 -22.33 22.14
CA TRP A 507 27.81 -21.41 22.12
C TRP A 507 27.63 -20.71 23.47
N SER A 508 27.69 -21.43 24.59
CA SER A 508 27.63 -20.85 25.94
C SER A 508 28.79 -19.89 26.22
N ARG A 509 30.00 -20.18 25.73
CA ARG A 509 31.15 -19.26 25.86
C ARG A 509 30.92 -17.97 25.08
N LEU A 510 30.38 -18.06 23.86
CA LEU A 510 29.99 -16.89 23.08
C LEU A 510 28.92 -16.06 23.81
N LYS A 511 27.88 -16.70 24.36
CA LYS A 511 26.87 -15.99 25.19
C LYS A 511 27.50 -15.26 26.38
N ALA A 512 28.44 -15.91 27.08
CA ALA A 512 29.14 -15.31 28.22
C ALA A 512 30.02 -14.09 27.85
N MET A 513 30.34 -13.90 26.56
CA MET A 513 31.07 -12.73 26.06
C MET A 513 30.15 -11.54 25.72
N GLY A 514 28.86 -11.60 26.07
CA GLY A 514 27.90 -10.51 25.85
C GLY A 514 27.24 -10.51 24.47
N LEU A 515 27.37 -11.58 23.69
CA LEU A 515 26.70 -11.72 22.38
C LEU A 515 25.17 -11.69 22.49
N SER A 516 24.62 -12.19 23.60
CA SER A 516 23.19 -12.10 23.89
C SER A 516 22.71 -10.64 23.96
N ASP A 517 23.52 -9.75 24.55
CA ASP A 517 23.20 -8.33 24.69
C ASP A 517 23.22 -7.60 23.32
N LEU A 518 23.91 -8.14 22.33
CA LEU A 518 23.98 -7.59 20.97
C LEU A 518 22.72 -7.89 20.15
N VAL A 519 22.00 -8.97 20.50
CA VAL A 519 20.71 -9.33 19.88
C VAL A 519 19.57 -8.50 20.49
N THR A 520 19.55 -8.35 21.82
CA THR A 520 18.49 -7.59 22.52
C THR A 520 18.49 -6.10 22.19
N GLN A 521 19.64 -5.51 21.84
CA GLN A 521 19.76 -4.09 21.45
C GLN A 521 18.91 -3.68 20.23
N HIS A 522 18.51 -4.64 19.39
CA HIS A 522 17.72 -4.41 18.18
C HIS A 522 16.41 -5.22 18.16
N SER A 523 15.92 -5.61 19.33
CA SER A 523 14.68 -6.40 19.49
C SER A 523 13.43 -5.73 18.91
N ASP A 524 13.45 -4.42 18.69
CA ASP A 524 12.41 -3.64 18.03
C ASP A 524 12.25 -3.94 16.53
N GLN A 525 13.24 -4.58 15.91
CA GLN A 525 13.22 -4.89 14.48
C GLN A 525 12.44 -6.16 14.13
N HIS A 526 12.14 -7.02 15.13
CA HIS A 526 11.38 -8.25 15.01
C HIS A 526 11.80 -9.12 13.81
N TRP A 527 13.08 -9.50 13.73
CA TRP A 527 13.60 -10.24 12.58
C TRP A 527 12.88 -11.57 12.36
N PHE A 528 12.65 -11.92 11.08
CA PHE A 528 11.87 -13.09 10.69
C PHE A 528 12.68 -14.01 9.78
N HIS A 529 13.10 -15.16 10.33
CA HIS A 529 13.94 -16.14 9.66
C HIS A 529 13.08 -17.25 9.03
N TRP A 530 12.65 -17.07 7.79
CA TRP A 530 11.67 -17.92 7.09
C TRP A 530 11.86 -19.42 7.29
N GLU A 531 13.08 -19.95 7.09
CA GLU A 531 13.39 -21.38 7.22
C GLU A 531 13.30 -21.92 8.67
N LEU A 532 13.39 -21.05 9.68
CA LEU A 532 13.26 -21.43 11.09
C LEU A 532 11.87 -21.14 11.66
N GLU A 533 11.16 -20.17 11.09
CA GLU A 533 9.82 -19.78 11.51
C GLU A 533 8.74 -20.68 10.88
N PHE A 534 8.98 -21.19 9.67
CA PHE A 534 8.13 -22.17 8.97
C PHE A 534 8.95 -23.36 8.43
N PRO A 535 9.64 -24.13 9.30
CA PRO A 535 10.50 -25.22 8.87
C PRO A 535 9.77 -26.29 8.04
N GLU A 536 8.51 -26.58 8.34
CA GLU A 536 7.64 -27.51 7.63
C GLU A 536 7.29 -27.07 6.20
N VAL A 537 7.37 -25.77 5.90
CA VAL A 537 7.13 -25.22 4.55
C VAL A 537 8.40 -25.27 3.72
N PHE A 538 9.56 -25.01 4.33
CA PHE A 538 10.85 -24.95 3.63
C PHE A 538 11.62 -26.28 3.65
N SER A 539 11.02 -27.35 4.18
CA SER A 539 11.55 -28.72 4.17
C SER A 539 10.85 -29.60 3.14
N GLY A 540 11.47 -30.73 2.78
CA GLY A 540 10.88 -31.73 1.89
C GLY A 540 11.13 -31.49 0.39
N GLU A 541 10.32 -32.15 -0.46
CA GLU A 541 10.54 -32.18 -1.92
C GLU A 541 10.16 -30.87 -2.64
N LYS A 542 9.24 -30.09 -2.06
CA LYS A 542 8.71 -28.85 -2.64
C LYS A 542 8.82 -27.69 -1.63
N PRO A 543 10.04 -27.22 -1.32
CA PRO A 543 10.22 -26.15 -0.34
C PRO A 543 9.59 -24.83 -0.83
N GLY A 544 8.83 -24.17 0.05
CA GLY A 544 8.17 -22.89 -0.19
C GLY A 544 6.64 -22.99 -0.21
N PHE A 545 5.99 -21.84 -0.43
CA PHE A 545 4.53 -21.73 -0.45
C PHE A 545 3.96 -21.96 -1.85
N ASP A 546 2.85 -22.70 -1.95
CA ASP A 546 2.11 -22.86 -3.20
C ASP A 546 1.51 -21.53 -3.67
N VAL A 547 1.06 -20.72 -2.71
CA VAL A 547 0.46 -19.42 -2.98
C VAL A 547 0.94 -18.37 -1.99
N VAL A 548 1.29 -17.19 -2.50
CA VAL A 548 1.54 -15.98 -1.70
C VAL A 548 0.57 -14.88 -2.13
N ILE A 549 -0.26 -14.37 -1.23
CA ILE A 549 -1.26 -13.32 -1.50
C ILE A 549 -1.14 -12.17 -0.52
N GLY A 550 -1.74 -11.02 -0.83
CA GLY A 550 -1.78 -9.92 0.14
C GLY A 550 -1.82 -8.52 -0.47
N ASN A 551 -1.82 -7.54 0.43
CA ASN A 551 -1.69 -6.11 0.12
C ASN A 551 -0.47 -5.53 0.86
N PRO A 552 0.73 -5.61 0.25
CA PRO A 552 1.94 -5.08 0.88
C PRO A 552 1.87 -3.57 1.18
N PRO A 553 2.56 -3.07 2.21
CA PRO A 553 2.49 -1.67 2.64
C PRO A 553 3.10 -0.67 1.64
N TYR A 554 2.39 0.45 1.39
CA TYR A 554 2.82 1.51 0.44
C TYR A 554 3.64 2.59 1.16
N VAL A 555 4.82 2.20 1.63
CA VAL A 555 5.68 3.05 2.46
C VAL A 555 6.87 3.56 1.64
N ARG A 556 7.19 4.86 1.78
CA ARG A 556 8.35 5.48 1.12
C ARG A 556 9.62 5.32 1.95
N GLN A 557 10.76 5.33 1.26
CA GLN A 557 12.11 5.13 1.81
C GLN A 557 12.47 5.99 3.03
N GLU A 558 11.89 7.18 3.19
CA GLU A 558 12.19 8.06 4.32
C GLU A 558 11.82 7.43 5.68
N ARG A 559 10.98 6.37 5.68
CA ARG A 559 10.43 5.75 6.90
C ARG A 559 11.12 4.47 7.35
N PHE A 560 12.01 3.91 6.52
CA PHE A 560 12.74 2.68 6.82
C PHE A 560 14.25 2.87 6.62
N PHE A 561 14.76 4.01 7.10
CA PHE A 561 16.18 4.34 6.94
C PHE A 561 17.11 3.38 7.71
N GLN A 562 16.64 2.81 8.83
CA GLN A 562 17.40 1.84 9.63
C GLN A 562 17.66 0.54 8.88
N GLN A 563 16.71 0.11 8.03
CA GLN A 563 16.79 -1.14 7.27
C GLN A 563 17.58 -1.00 5.96
N LYS A 564 18.04 0.20 5.58
CA LYS A 564 18.69 0.45 4.27
C LYS A 564 19.91 -0.42 4.03
N ALA A 565 20.78 -0.57 5.04
CA ALA A 565 21.99 -1.38 4.92
C ALA A 565 21.63 -2.86 4.66
N PHE A 566 20.62 -3.37 5.37
CA PHE A 566 20.08 -4.71 5.15
C PHE A 566 19.50 -4.84 3.74
N PHE A 567 18.61 -3.92 3.32
CA PHE A 567 17.98 -4.01 1.99
C PHE A 567 18.99 -3.91 0.83
N GLN A 568 20.04 -3.11 0.98
CA GLN A 568 21.10 -3.02 -0.01
C GLN A 568 21.86 -4.34 -0.18
N SER A 569 22.01 -5.12 0.91
CA SER A 569 22.67 -6.42 0.89
C SER A 569 21.72 -7.51 0.40
N SER A 570 20.61 -7.74 1.11
CA SER A 570 19.71 -8.89 0.93
C SER A 570 18.81 -8.79 -0.30
N PHE A 571 18.63 -7.58 -0.83
CA PHE A 571 17.88 -7.29 -2.05
C PHE A 571 18.75 -6.56 -3.10
N ASN A 572 20.06 -6.80 -3.10
CA ASN A 572 21.03 -6.15 -4.00
C ASN A 572 20.62 -6.12 -5.48
N LYS A 573 19.94 -7.16 -5.98
CA LYS A 573 19.45 -7.29 -7.36
C LYS A 573 18.36 -6.27 -7.72
N VAL A 574 17.60 -5.77 -6.73
CA VAL A 574 16.48 -4.83 -6.93
C VAL A 574 16.60 -3.53 -6.13
N TYR A 575 17.61 -3.41 -5.28
CA TYR A 575 17.76 -2.28 -4.37
C TYR A 575 17.91 -0.95 -5.12
N HIS A 576 17.18 0.05 -4.64
CA HIS A 576 17.34 1.43 -5.04
C HIS A 576 17.00 2.33 -3.85
N GLY A 577 17.81 3.36 -3.57
CA GLY A 577 17.64 4.22 -2.40
C GLY A 577 16.33 5.03 -2.36
N GLY A 578 15.61 5.08 -3.49
CA GLY A 578 14.29 5.69 -3.66
C GLY A 578 13.12 4.73 -3.80
N ALA A 579 13.31 3.42 -3.62
CA ALA A 579 12.26 2.42 -3.78
C ALA A 579 11.21 2.49 -2.66
N ASP A 580 9.95 2.21 -2.99
CA ASP A 580 8.89 1.98 -2.00
C ASP A 580 9.02 0.56 -1.40
N LEU A 581 8.51 0.37 -0.18
CA LEU A 581 8.68 -0.88 0.59
C LEU A 581 8.09 -2.11 -0.11
N TYR A 582 6.96 -1.96 -0.83
CA TYR A 582 6.33 -3.07 -1.56
C TYR A 582 7.24 -3.69 -2.65
N VAL A 583 8.28 -2.98 -3.11
CA VAL A 583 9.27 -3.53 -4.06
C VAL A 583 9.98 -4.74 -3.47
N TYR A 584 10.36 -4.64 -2.19
CA TYR A 584 11.03 -5.71 -1.47
C TYR A 584 10.04 -6.85 -1.14
N PHE A 585 8.77 -6.54 -0.85
CA PHE A 585 7.72 -7.54 -0.68
C PHE A 585 7.47 -8.37 -1.93
N ILE A 586 7.45 -7.77 -3.13
CA ILE A 586 7.30 -8.52 -4.38
C ILE A 586 8.43 -9.55 -4.50
N VAL A 587 9.68 -9.14 -4.27
CA VAL A 587 10.84 -10.05 -4.37
C VAL A 587 10.82 -11.11 -3.26
N GLN A 588 10.52 -10.72 -2.02
CA GLN A 588 10.43 -11.66 -0.91
C GLN A 588 9.32 -12.68 -1.13
N GLY A 589 8.15 -12.25 -1.62
CA GLY A 589 7.05 -13.14 -1.95
C GLY A 589 7.43 -14.15 -3.04
N VAL A 590 8.16 -13.73 -4.08
CA VAL A 590 8.69 -14.65 -5.11
C VAL A 590 9.73 -15.62 -4.52
N LYS A 591 10.63 -15.15 -3.64
CA LYS A 591 11.60 -16.01 -2.94
C LYS A 591 10.92 -17.08 -2.08
N ASN A 592 9.75 -16.77 -1.54
CA ASN A 592 8.98 -17.67 -0.69
C ASN A 592 8.15 -18.69 -1.49
N LEU A 593 8.05 -18.60 -2.82
CA LEU A 593 7.25 -19.54 -3.62
C LEU A 593 7.94 -20.90 -3.76
N ALA A 594 7.15 -21.96 -3.64
CA ALA A 594 7.52 -23.28 -4.13
C ALA A 594 7.62 -23.30 -5.66
N ASN A 595 8.22 -24.36 -6.19
CA ASN A 595 8.20 -24.62 -7.63
C ASN A 595 6.76 -24.70 -8.14
N SER A 596 6.47 -23.96 -9.22
CA SER A 596 5.10 -23.76 -9.76
C SER A 596 4.14 -22.97 -8.86
N GLY A 597 4.61 -22.36 -7.78
CA GLY A 597 3.81 -21.50 -6.92
C GLY A 597 3.38 -20.19 -7.59
N LEU A 598 2.34 -19.55 -7.04
CA LEU A 598 1.74 -18.31 -7.54
C LEU A 598 1.72 -17.21 -6.48
N LEU A 599 2.20 -16.04 -6.84
CA LEU A 599 2.08 -14.81 -6.07
C LEU A 599 0.97 -13.92 -6.66
N GLY A 600 0.12 -13.35 -5.81
CA GLY A 600 -0.89 -12.36 -6.20
C GLY A 600 -0.96 -11.20 -5.23
N TYR A 601 -0.49 -10.02 -5.63
CA TYR A 601 -0.51 -8.82 -4.79
C TYR A 601 -1.26 -7.66 -5.42
N ILE A 602 -1.87 -6.83 -4.56
CA ILE A 602 -2.23 -5.45 -4.92
C ILE A 602 -1.13 -4.48 -4.46
N THR A 603 -0.50 -3.77 -5.39
CA THR A 603 0.58 -2.80 -5.13
C THR A 603 0.31 -1.46 -5.82
N ALA A 604 1.14 -0.44 -5.59
CA ALA A 604 1.02 0.80 -6.36
C ALA A 604 1.64 0.64 -7.76
N ASN A 605 0.99 1.13 -8.81
CA ASN A 605 1.42 1.01 -10.21
C ASN A 605 2.66 1.86 -10.59
N LYS A 606 3.21 2.64 -9.67
CA LYS A 606 4.35 3.56 -9.95
C LYS A 606 5.58 2.82 -10.45
N TRP A 607 5.83 1.60 -9.96
CA TRP A 607 6.98 0.80 -10.35
C TRP A 607 6.96 0.39 -11.83
N LEU A 608 5.81 0.48 -12.52
CA LEU A 608 5.71 0.18 -13.96
C LEU A 608 6.56 1.14 -14.81
N LYS A 609 6.72 2.40 -14.36
CA LYS A 609 7.39 3.47 -15.12
C LYS A 609 8.51 4.20 -14.38
N ALA A 610 8.55 4.15 -13.04
CA ALA A 610 9.52 4.92 -12.26
C ALA A 610 10.96 4.39 -12.40
N ASP A 611 11.94 5.31 -12.35
CA ASP A 611 13.37 4.97 -12.50
C ASP A 611 13.87 4.08 -11.35
N TYR A 612 13.38 4.29 -10.12
CA TYR A 612 13.77 3.46 -8.97
C TYR A 612 13.44 1.97 -9.14
N ALA A 613 12.49 1.64 -10.01
CA ALA A 613 12.00 0.29 -10.23
C ALA A 613 12.59 -0.38 -11.48
N ILE A 614 13.62 0.20 -12.11
CA ILE A 614 14.32 -0.42 -13.25
C ILE A 614 14.74 -1.86 -12.92
N HIS A 615 15.33 -2.06 -11.75
CA HIS A 615 15.82 -3.36 -11.33
C HIS A 615 14.70 -4.34 -10.95
N LEU A 616 13.60 -3.85 -10.36
CA LEU A 616 12.42 -4.67 -10.11
C LEU A 616 11.82 -5.18 -11.43
N ARG A 617 11.66 -4.30 -12.44
CA ARG A 617 11.16 -4.70 -13.76
C ARG A 617 12.08 -5.73 -14.42
N ASP A 618 13.39 -5.56 -14.31
CA ASP A 618 14.36 -6.52 -14.83
C ASP A 618 14.26 -7.88 -14.11
N TYR A 619 14.12 -7.86 -12.78
CA TYR A 619 13.90 -9.06 -11.98
C TYR A 619 12.61 -9.79 -12.38
N LEU A 620 11.48 -9.07 -12.47
CA LEU A 620 10.20 -9.66 -12.87
C LEU A 620 10.26 -10.24 -14.29
N SER A 621 10.93 -9.54 -15.22
CA SER A 621 11.03 -9.98 -16.62
C SER A 621 12.02 -11.11 -16.86
N ASN A 622 12.98 -11.35 -15.96
CA ASN A 622 14.07 -12.33 -16.18
C ASN A 622 14.14 -13.46 -15.15
N GLN A 623 13.73 -13.21 -13.90
CA GLN A 623 13.82 -14.17 -12.78
C GLN A 623 12.46 -14.66 -12.29
N ALA A 624 11.37 -14.04 -12.73
CA ALA A 624 10.01 -14.48 -12.43
C ALA A 624 9.19 -14.67 -13.73
N LYS A 625 7.96 -15.14 -13.58
CA LYS A 625 6.98 -15.26 -14.67
C LYS A 625 5.79 -14.34 -14.41
N PRO A 626 5.75 -13.12 -14.96
CA PRO A 626 4.55 -12.29 -14.89
C PRO A 626 3.39 -12.97 -15.62
N ILE A 627 2.28 -13.21 -14.93
CA ILE A 627 1.10 -13.91 -15.47
C ILE A 627 -0.01 -12.90 -15.76
N GLN A 628 -0.34 -12.04 -14.80
CA GLN A 628 -1.36 -11.00 -14.95
C GLN A 628 -0.93 -9.66 -14.35
N LEU A 629 -1.37 -8.57 -14.99
CA LEU A 629 -1.24 -7.21 -14.48
C LEU A 629 -2.52 -6.43 -14.77
N LEU A 630 -3.24 -6.03 -13.73
CA LEU A 630 -4.42 -5.16 -13.85
C LEU A 630 -4.09 -3.78 -13.31
N ASP A 631 -4.23 -2.73 -14.12
CA ASP A 631 -3.95 -1.36 -13.70
C ASP A 631 -5.25 -0.60 -13.44
N TYR A 632 -5.44 -0.11 -12.21
CA TYR A 632 -6.59 0.72 -11.86
C TYR A 632 -6.39 2.19 -12.24
N GLY A 633 -5.20 2.57 -12.73
CA GLY A 633 -4.88 3.94 -13.10
C GLY A 633 -5.14 4.91 -11.94
N HIS A 634 -6.07 5.84 -12.13
CA HIS A 634 -6.45 6.87 -11.15
C HIS A 634 -7.73 6.57 -10.36
N SER A 635 -8.21 5.32 -10.42
CA SER A 635 -9.44 4.90 -9.74
C SER A 635 -9.27 4.89 -8.23
N LYS A 636 -10.35 5.21 -7.52
CA LYS A 636 -10.34 5.29 -6.06
C LYS A 636 -10.72 3.95 -5.43
N VAL A 637 -9.83 2.97 -5.57
CA VAL A 637 -10.01 1.64 -4.97
C VAL A 637 -10.04 1.72 -3.45
N PHE A 638 -9.10 2.47 -2.86
CA PHE A 638 -9.01 2.67 -1.40
C PHE A 638 -9.65 4.01 -0.99
N PRO A 639 -10.76 4.01 -0.23
CA PRO A 639 -11.44 5.23 0.19
C PRO A 639 -10.52 6.20 0.93
N GLY A 640 -10.62 7.49 0.60
CA GLY A 640 -9.91 8.53 1.35
C GLY A 640 -8.42 8.71 1.04
N THR A 641 -7.82 7.85 0.19
CA THR A 641 -6.43 7.93 -0.24
C THR A 641 -6.29 8.34 -1.71
N ASP A 642 -5.18 8.98 -2.07
CA ASP A 642 -4.78 9.24 -3.46
C ASP A 642 -3.70 8.20 -3.85
N THR A 643 -4.10 6.94 -3.96
CA THR A 643 -3.24 5.81 -4.38
C THR A 643 -3.56 5.41 -5.82
N PHE A 644 -2.62 4.72 -6.49
CA PHE A 644 -2.74 4.28 -7.87
C PHE A 644 -2.45 2.78 -7.92
N PRO A 645 -3.43 1.92 -7.58
CA PRO A 645 -3.17 0.50 -7.39
C PRO A 645 -3.11 -0.28 -8.70
N CYS A 646 -2.42 -1.42 -8.66
CA CYS A 646 -2.44 -2.46 -9.67
C CYS A 646 -2.41 -3.84 -9.00
N ILE A 647 -3.10 -4.81 -9.58
CA ILE A 647 -2.98 -6.23 -9.21
C ILE A 647 -1.88 -6.85 -10.06
N LEU A 648 -0.94 -7.54 -9.43
CA LEU A 648 0.14 -8.26 -10.07
C LEU A 648 0.07 -9.74 -9.67
N VAL A 649 -0.05 -10.63 -10.66
CA VAL A 649 0.05 -12.08 -10.48
C VAL A 649 1.33 -12.58 -11.14
N VAL A 650 2.15 -13.32 -10.40
CA VAL A 650 3.48 -13.80 -10.80
C VAL A 650 3.60 -15.27 -10.45
N GLY A 651 4.14 -16.08 -11.35
CA GLY A 651 4.55 -17.46 -11.07
C GLY A 651 6.07 -17.60 -11.01
N THR A 652 6.53 -18.79 -10.63
CA THR A 652 7.92 -19.20 -10.83
C THR A 652 8.22 -19.38 -12.32
N ARG A 653 9.43 -19.00 -12.73
CA ARG A 653 9.87 -19.08 -14.14
C ARG A 653 10.48 -20.44 -14.41
N ASN A 654 10.12 -21.08 -15.52
CA ASN A 654 10.81 -22.26 -16.03
C ASN A 654 11.55 -21.95 -17.36
N GLU A 655 12.42 -22.87 -17.81
CA GLU A 655 13.21 -22.67 -19.04
C GLU A 655 12.35 -22.45 -20.29
N ARG A 656 11.13 -23.02 -20.33
CA ARG A 656 10.19 -22.88 -21.46
C ARG A 656 9.61 -21.46 -21.57
N ASP A 657 9.55 -20.71 -20.47
CA ASP A 657 9.02 -19.34 -20.43
C ASP A 657 9.96 -18.31 -21.06
N ALA A 658 11.24 -18.65 -21.27
CA ALA A 658 12.29 -17.68 -21.57
C ALA A 658 12.15 -16.95 -22.92
N ASN A 659 11.44 -17.52 -23.91
CA ASN A 659 11.37 -16.97 -25.26
C ASN A 659 9.97 -16.65 -25.79
N ASN A 660 8.89 -17.18 -25.20
CA ASN A 660 7.51 -17.02 -25.71
C ASN A 660 6.48 -16.62 -24.64
N GLY A 661 6.91 -16.22 -23.45
CA GLY A 661 6.00 -15.83 -22.37
C GLY A 661 5.09 -14.65 -22.74
N ARG A 662 3.87 -14.69 -22.21
CA ARG A 662 2.85 -13.64 -22.35
C ARG A 662 2.28 -13.27 -20.99
N LEU A 663 2.04 -11.98 -20.81
CA LEU A 663 1.40 -11.37 -19.64
C LEU A 663 -0.01 -10.94 -20.02
N LEU A 664 -1.04 -11.38 -19.30
CA LEU A 664 -2.37 -10.82 -19.45
C LEU A 664 -2.41 -9.41 -18.84
N PHE A 665 -2.82 -8.40 -19.60
CA PHE A 665 -2.97 -7.03 -19.14
C PHE A 665 -4.40 -6.52 -19.34
N ALA A 666 -4.90 -5.73 -18.38
CA ALA A 666 -6.10 -4.92 -18.56
C ALA A 666 -6.02 -3.59 -17.80
N ASP A 667 -6.45 -2.49 -18.44
CA ASP A 667 -6.83 -1.25 -17.74
C ASP A 667 -8.23 -1.49 -17.14
N VAL A 668 -8.28 -1.54 -15.81
CA VAL A 668 -9.51 -1.78 -15.03
C VAL A 668 -9.96 -0.52 -14.30
N SER A 669 -9.52 0.64 -14.77
CA SER A 669 -9.91 1.91 -14.18
C SER A 669 -11.43 2.15 -14.28
N ASP A 670 -11.99 2.90 -13.32
CA ASP A 670 -13.41 3.27 -13.27
C ASP A 670 -13.88 3.91 -14.59
N ARG A 671 -12.96 4.54 -15.32
CA ARG A 671 -13.18 5.14 -16.65
C ARG A 671 -13.62 4.11 -17.69
N VAL A 672 -13.04 2.91 -17.67
CA VAL A 672 -13.19 1.89 -18.72
C VAL A 672 -14.04 0.71 -18.25
N ARG A 673 -13.88 0.28 -16.99
CA ARG A 673 -14.61 -0.85 -16.40
C ARG A 673 -16.09 -0.54 -16.17
N GLY A 674 -16.43 0.70 -15.81
CA GLY A 674 -17.78 1.09 -15.45
C GLY A 674 -18.32 0.25 -14.28
N LYS A 675 -19.49 -0.38 -14.45
CA LYS A 675 -20.14 -1.21 -13.42
C LYS A 675 -19.97 -2.73 -13.61
N ILE A 676 -19.17 -3.15 -14.59
CA ILE A 676 -18.98 -4.58 -14.88
C ILE A 676 -18.15 -5.21 -13.75
N PRO A 677 -18.50 -6.41 -13.25
CA PRO A 677 -17.68 -7.15 -12.31
C PRO A 677 -16.24 -7.32 -12.84
N LEU A 678 -15.25 -7.23 -11.95
CA LEU A 678 -13.84 -7.18 -12.35
C LEU A 678 -13.44 -8.39 -13.19
N ARG A 679 -13.83 -9.60 -12.78
CA ARG A 679 -13.53 -10.85 -13.49
C ARG A 679 -14.09 -10.85 -14.91
N ASP A 680 -15.39 -10.57 -15.06
CA ASP A 680 -16.06 -10.54 -16.35
C ASP A 680 -15.43 -9.51 -17.29
N TYR A 681 -15.09 -8.34 -16.75
CA TYR A 681 -14.44 -7.29 -17.53
C TYR A 681 -13.06 -7.74 -18.05
N VAL A 682 -12.23 -8.36 -17.20
CA VAL A 682 -10.90 -8.82 -17.62
C VAL A 682 -11.00 -9.92 -18.67
N VAL A 683 -11.97 -10.83 -18.57
CA VAL A 683 -12.22 -11.85 -19.61
C VAL A 683 -12.61 -11.21 -20.94
N GLN A 684 -13.39 -10.13 -20.91
CA GLN A 684 -13.88 -9.47 -22.13
C GLN A 684 -12.88 -8.50 -22.76
N GLN A 685 -12.08 -7.81 -21.95
CA GLN A 685 -11.25 -6.67 -22.38
C GLN A 685 -9.75 -6.89 -22.17
N GLY A 686 -9.35 -7.91 -21.42
CA GLY A 686 -7.95 -8.25 -21.20
C GLY A 686 -7.28 -8.72 -22.50
N PHE A 687 -6.00 -8.40 -22.66
CA PHE A 687 -5.21 -8.81 -23.81
C PHE A 687 -3.78 -9.16 -23.43
N GLU A 688 -3.15 -10.00 -24.25
CA GLU A 688 -1.81 -10.50 -23.97
C GLU A 688 -0.71 -9.54 -24.43
N ILE A 689 0.28 -9.34 -23.55
CA ILE A 689 1.50 -8.59 -23.79
C ILE A 689 2.67 -9.59 -23.95
N PRO A 690 3.39 -9.58 -25.09
CA PRO A 690 4.60 -10.39 -25.24
C PRO A 690 5.68 -9.95 -24.24
N PHE A 691 6.41 -10.90 -23.65
CA PHE A 691 7.52 -10.58 -22.74
C PHE A 691 8.60 -9.69 -23.36
N ALA A 692 8.74 -9.68 -24.69
CA ALA A 692 9.62 -8.75 -25.42
C ALA A 692 9.30 -7.25 -25.16
N ASN A 693 8.07 -6.94 -24.72
CA ASN A 693 7.63 -5.59 -24.38
C ASN A 693 7.88 -5.23 -22.89
N LEU A 694 8.31 -6.18 -22.07
CA LEU A 694 8.55 -6.03 -20.63
C LEU A 694 10.03 -5.65 -20.37
N LYS A 695 10.47 -4.51 -20.89
CA LYS A 695 11.88 -4.08 -20.81
C LYS A 695 12.19 -3.37 -19.49
N LYS A 696 13.46 -3.43 -19.04
CA LYS A 696 13.93 -2.73 -17.82
C LYS A 696 13.69 -1.21 -17.84
N SER A 697 13.74 -0.59 -19.02
CA SER A 697 13.49 0.85 -19.22
C SER A 697 12.02 1.24 -18.98
N GLY A 698 11.10 0.29 -18.95
CA GLY A 698 9.66 0.50 -18.79
C GLY A 698 8.88 -0.55 -19.56
N TRP A 699 7.75 -0.99 -19.00
CA TRP A 699 6.86 -1.93 -19.64
C TRP A 699 5.90 -1.20 -20.59
N ILE A 700 5.78 -1.69 -21.82
CA ILE A 700 4.81 -1.19 -22.81
C ILE A 700 3.57 -2.07 -22.71
N LEU A 701 2.56 -1.58 -22.00
CA LEU A 701 1.31 -2.28 -21.68
C LEU A 701 0.20 -1.85 -22.63
N GLU A 702 0.44 -2.07 -23.92
CA GLU A 702 -0.43 -1.63 -25.01
C GLU A 702 -0.65 -2.79 -25.99
N SER A 703 -1.80 -2.80 -26.66
CA SER A 703 -2.12 -3.84 -27.63
C SER A 703 -1.11 -3.85 -28.78
N ALA A 704 -1.00 -4.97 -29.50
CA ALA A 704 -0.03 -5.10 -30.60
C ALA A 704 -0.18 -3.97 -31.65
N GLY A 705 -1.42 -3.58 -31.98
CA GLY A 705 -1.71 -2.47 -32.90
C GLY A 705 -1.22 -1.12 -32.37
N VAL A 706 -1.47 -0.83 -31.10
CA VAL A 706 -1.00 0.42 -30.46
C VAL A 706 0.52 0.43 -30.33
N SER A 707 1.13 -0.68 -29.92
CA SER A 707 2.58 -0.81 -29.74
C SER A 707 3.33 -0.65 -31.06
N GLY A 708 2.84 -1.27 -32.14
CA GLY A 708 3.40 -1.08 -33.49
C GLY A 708 3.35 0.38 -33.94
N LEU A 709 2.23 1.06 -33.66
CA LEU A 709 2.06 2.47 -33.98
C LEU A 709 2.95 3.39 -33.11
N LEU A 710 3.14 3.09 -31.83
CA LEU A 710 4.08 3.79 -30.95
C LEU A 710 5.51 3.68 -31.48
N SER A 711 5.95 2.49 -31.94
CA SER A 711 7.26 2.33 -32.56
C SER A 711 7.38 3.17 -33.82
N LYS A 712 6.42 3.07 -34.74
CA LYS A 712 6.40 3.82 -36.00
C LYS A 712 6.52 5.33 -35.78
N ILE A 713 5.75 5.89 -34.83
CA ILE A 713 5.82 7.31 -34.47
C ILE A 713 7.16 7.61 -33.76
N GLY A 714 7.59 6.72 -32.87
CA GLY A 714 8.83 6.84 -32.11
C GLY A 714 10.09 6.82 -32.97
N ASP A 715 10.09 6.19 -34.14
CA ASP A 715 11.24 6.11 -35.04
C ASP A 715 11.41 7.34 -35.93
N LEU A 716 10.46 8.28 -35.91
CA LEU A 716 10.57 9.54 -36.64
C LEU A 716 11.72 10.42 -36.10
N PRO A 717 12.25 11.33 -36.95
CA PRO A 717 13.27 12.29 -36.53
C PRO A 717 12.84 13.09 -35.29
N LYS A 718 13.80 13.33 -34.39
CA LYS A 718 13.56 14.02 -33.12
C LYS A 718 13.63 15.53 -33.30
N LEU A 719 12.75 16.26 -32.62
CA LEU A 719 12.64 17.71 -32.67
C LEU A 719 14.00 18.42 -32.56
N GLY A 720 14.80 18.08 -31.56
CA GLY A 720 16.11 18.72 -31.33
C GLY A 720 17.10 18.53 -32.48
N LYS A 721 17.03 17.41 -33.21
CA LYS A 721 17.90 17.15 -34.37
C LYS A 721 17.34 17.70 -35.67
N GLN A 722 16.02 17.71 -35.83
CA GLN A 722 15.39 18.08 -37.10
C GLN A 722 15.28 19.60 -37.28
N VAL A 723 15.10 20.35 -36.19
CA VAL A 723 14.83 21.79 -36.23
C VAL A 723 15.99 22.60 -35.62
N ASP A 724 16.98 21.94 -35.03
CA ASP A 724 18.11 22.55 -34.31
C ASP A 724 17.64 23.53 -33.22
N VAL A 725 17.03 22.96 -32.18
CA VAL A 725 16.35 23.73 -31.11
C VAL A 725 16.80 23.27 -29.73
N ASP A 726 16.76 24.20 -28.78
CA ASP A 726 16.97 23.97 -27.37
C ASP A 726 15.65 23.98 -26.60
N ALA A 727 15.61 23.21 -25.51
CA ALA A 727 14.58 23.30 -24.50
C ALA A 727 15.15 24.07 -23.30
N LEU A 728 14.37 24.95 -22.69
CA LEU A 728 14.80 25.85 -21.59
C LEU A 728 13.84 25.76 -20.40
N PHE A 729 14.37 25.92 -19.19
CA PHE A 729 13.53 26.09 -17.99
C PHE A 729 13.11 27.55 -17.87
N GLY A 730 11.92 27.82 -17.34
CA GLY A 730 11.62 29.14 -16.78
C GLY A 730 12.57 29.51 -15.64
N ILE A 731 12.56 30.79 -15.27
CA ILE A 731 13.49 31.38 -14.32
C ILE A 731 13.08 31.02 -12.89
N LYS A 732 13.99 30.38 -12.14
CA LYS A 732 13.83 30.17 -10.70
C LYS A 732 14.17 31.46 -9.96
N THR A 733 13.17 32.06 -9.34
CA THR A 733 13.38 33.22 -8.46
C THR A 733 13.86 32.80 -7.08
N GLY A 734 13.56 31.59 -6.60
CA GLY A 734 13.78 31.14 -5.22
C GLY A 734 13.04 31.94 -4.13
N TYR A 735 12.32 33.00 -4.47
CA TYR A 735 11.39 33.72 -3.57
C TYR A 735 10.43 34.61 -4.39
N ASP A 736 9.35 34.02 -4.92
CA ASP A 736 8.44 34.66 -5.87
C ASP A 736 7.84 35.98 -5.36
N ALA A 737 7.58 36.12 -4.06
CA ALA A 737 6.97 37.32 -3.47
C ALA A 737 7.80 38.61 -3.65
N ALA A 738 9.12 38.49 -3.86
CA ALA A 738 9.98 39.64 -4.09
C ALA A 738 10.05 40.02 -5.58
N PHE A 739 10.08 39.03 -6.48
CA PHE A 739 10.37 39.25 -7.91
C PHE A 739 9.15 39.22 -8.81
N CYS A 740 8.06 38.57 -8.42
CA CYS A 740 6.82 38.51 -9.18
C CYS A 740 5.83 39.52 -8.60
N ILE A 741 5.48 40.56 -9.36
CA ILE A 741 4.69 41.70 -8.91
C ILE A 741 3.45 41.91 -9.78
N ASP A 742 2.42 42.55 -9.23
CA ASP A 742 1.23 42.94 -9.97
C ASP A 742 1.41 44.29 -10.70
N SER A 743 0.47 44.62 -11.59
CA SER A 743 0.47 45.89 -12.33
C SER A 743 0.45 47.12 -11.42
N LEU A 744 -0.19 47.07 -10.25
CA LEU A 744 -0.20 48.18 -9.29
C LEU A 744 1.19 48.47 -8.74
N THR A 745 1.88 47.43 -8.29
CA THR A 745 3.25 47.51 -7.78
C THR A 745 4.21 47.95 -8.88
N ARG A 746 4.09 47.37 -10.09
CA ARG A 746 4.90 47.78 -11.25
C ARG A 746 4.73 49.26 -11.54
N ASN A 747 3.49 49.76 -11.62
CA ASN A 747 3.23 51.16 -11.94
C ASN A 747 3.78 52.10 -10.88
N ARG A 748 3.66 51.73 -9.59
CA ARG A 748 4.27 52.49 -8.49
C ARG A 748 5.80 52.56 -8.63
N LEU A 749 6.47 51.41 -8.86
CA LEU A 749 7.93 51.35 -8.95
C LEU A 749 8.47 52.17 -10.13
N VAL A 750 7.82 52.09 -11.29
CA VAL A 750 8.20 52.85 -12.50
C VAL A 750 7.90 54.33 -12.34
N GLN A 751 6.82 54.70 -11.63
CA GLN A 751 6.53 56.10 -11.33
C GLN A 751 7.54 56.71 -10.36
N GLU A 752 7.99 55.95 -9.35
CA GLU A 752 9.01 56.39 -8.39
C GLU A 752 10.40 56.48 -9.04
N ASP A 753 10.73 55.58 -9.96
CA ASP A 753 12.01 55.53 -10.67
C ASP A 753 11.81 54.95 -12.09
N PRO A 754 11.71 55.81 -13.12
CA PRO A 754 11.51 55.37 -14.51
C PRO A 754 12.64 54.49 -15.06
N ASN A 755 13.85 54.58 -14.50
CA ASN A 755 15.00 53.80 -14.99
C ASN A 755 14.85 52.30 -14.70
N CYS A 756 13.98 51.90 -13.77
CA CYS A 756 13.74 50.50 -13.48
C CYS A 756 12.82 49.80 -14.50
N GLU A 757 12.10 50.54 -15.34
CA GLU A 757 11.13 49.97 -16.29
C GLU A 757 11.71 48.89 -17.21
N PRO A 758 12.93 49.04 -17.79
CA PRO A 758 13.54 48.01 -18.62
C PRO A 758 13.85 46.69 -17.90
N LEU A 759 13.87 46.69 -16.57
CA LEU A 759 14.10 45.50 -15.73
C LEU A 759 12.80 44.79 -15.34
N ILE A 760 11.65 45.34 -15.69
CA ILE A 760 10.35 44.78 -15.32
C ILE A 760 9.68 44.25 -16.59
N HIS A 761 9.58 42.93 -16.69
CA HIS A 761 9.07 42.25 -17.89
C HIS A 761 7.72 41.59 -17.66
N LYS A 762 6.92 41.47 -18.72
CA LYS A 762 5.69 40.68 -18.71
C LYS A 762 6.02 39.23 -18.34
N PHE A 763 5.23 38.64 -17.46
CA PHE A 763 5.51 37.34 -16.85
C PHE A 763 4.39 36.32 -17.07
N LEU A 764 4.77 35.07 -17.33
CA LEU A 764 3.88 33.93 -17.45
C LEU A 764 4.05 32.95 -16.30
N ARG A 765 2.91 32.45 -15.82
CA ARG A 765 2.80 31.29 -14.93
C ARG A 765 2.30 30.10 -15.73
N GLY A 766 2.44 28.88 -15.19
CA GLY A 766 1.89 27.69 -15.85
C GLY A 766 0.44 27.86 -16.32
N ARG A 767 -0.45 28.43 -15.49
CA ARG A 767 -1.87 28.62 -15.82
C ARG A 767 -2.15 29.59 -16.98
N THR A 768 -1.23 30.51 -17.29
CA THR A 768 -1.40 31.55 -18.33
C THR A 768 -0.97 31.07 -19.71
N VAL A 769 -0.27 29.94 -19.81
CA VAL A 769 0.02 29.28 -21.08
C VAL A 769 -1.23 28.54 -21.55
N LYS A 770 -1.90 29.03 -22.59
CA LYS A 770 -3.06 28.37 -23.20
C LYS A 770 -2.69 27.78 -24.55
N ARG A 771 -3.56 26.91 -25.08
CA ARG A 771 -3.40 26.31 -26.40
C ARG A 771 -3.29 27.41 -27.47
N TRP A 772 -2.34 27.29 -28.39
CA TRP A 772 -1.98 28.23 -29.46
C TRP A 772 -1.32 29.55 -29.03
N ARG A 773 -1.73 30.17 -27.92
CA ARG A 773 -1.16 31.43 -27.43
C ARG A 773 -1.16 31.56 -25.91
N PRO A 774 -0.16 32.25 -25.32
CA PRO A 774 -0.26 32.70 -23.95
C PRO A 774 -1.41 33.73 -23.78
N ILE A 775 -2.05 33.71 -22.61
CA ILE A 775 -2.98 34.75 -22.17
C ILE A 775 -2.39 35.36 -20.92
N TRP A 776 -1.79 36.54 -21.09
CA TRP A 776 -1.18 37.29 -19.99
C TRP A 776 -2.26 37.80 -19.02
N ASP A 777 -1.94 37.74 -17.73
CA ASP A 777 -2.87 37.96 -16.59
C ASP A 777 -2.36 39.12 -15.71
N ASP A 778 -1.81 40.17 -16.36
CA ASP A 778 -1.27 41.37 -15.71
C ASP A 778 -0.16 41.14 -14.66
N ASP A 779 0.52 39.98 -14.73
CA ASP A 779 1.67 39.65 -13.89
C ASP A 779 2.98 40.17 -14.51
N TRP A 780 3.88 40.67 -13.65
CA TRP A 780 5.19 41.18 -14.03
C TRP A 780 6.31 40.51 -13.24
N MET A 781 7.51 40.50 -13.79
CA MET A 781 8.71 40.02 -13.11
C MET A 781 9.80 41.08 -13.12
N ILE A 782 10.36 41.38 -11.96
CA ILE A 782 11.61 42.10 -11.81
C ILE A 782 12.73 41.14 -12.19
N ALA A 783 13.43 41.41 -13.30
CA ALA A 783 14.53 40.62 -13.79
C ALA A 783 15.85 41.39 -13.63
N ILE A 784 16.60 41.03 -12.60
CA ILE A 784 17.97 41.48 -12.41
C ILE A 784 18.88 40.24 -12.58
N PRO A 785 19.27 39.88 -13.82
CA PRO A 785 20.24 38.82 -14.07
C PRO A 785 21.50 38.93 -13.21
N SER A 786 22.13 37.80 -12.90
CA SER A 786 23.37 37.79 -12.13
C SER A 786 24.45 38.64 -12.80
N SER A 787 25.29 39.30 -12.00
CA SER A 787 26.54 39.95 -12.45
C SER A 787 27.52 39.01 -13.18
N THR A 788 27.26 37.70 -13.20
CA THR A 788 28.00 36.71 -14.01
C THR A 788 27.48 36.58 -15.45
N ASN A 789 26.27 37.08 -15.73
CA ASN A 789 25.62 37.01 -17.05
C ASN A 789 25.47 38.38 -17.72
N GLU A 790 25.29 39.44 -16.94
CA GLU A 790 25.11 40.82 -17.43
C GLU A 790 26.04 41.75 -16.64
N THR A 791 26.55 42.79 -17.29
CA THR A 791 27.42 43.79 -16.65
C THR A 791 26.57 44.92 -16.07
N TRP A 792 26.57 45.04 -14.75
CA TRP A 792 25.93 46.11 -14.00
C TRP A 792 26.94 47.12 -13.46
N PRO A 793 26.51 48.35 -13.10
CA PRO A 793 27.37 49.32 -12.43
C PRO A 793 28.03 48.81 -11.14
N TRP A 794 27.46 47.77 -10.53
CA TRP A 794 27.99 47.12 -9.31
C TRP A 794 28.74 45.81 -9.57
N SER A 795 28.85 45.34 -10.82
CA SER A 795 29.40 44.01 -11.12
C SER A 795 30.89 43.84 -10.78
N ASP A 796 31.68 44.90 -10.85
CA ASP A 796 33.13 44.84 -10.59
C ASP A 796 33.49 44.95 -9.10
N PHE A 797 32.52 45.19 -8.22
CA PHE A 797 32.76 45.38 -6.80
C PHE A 797 32.80 44.04 -6.06
N GLU A 798 33.95 43.73 -5.42
CA GLU A 798 34.08 42.56 -4.55
C GLU A 798 33.39 42.75 -3.19
N ASP A 799 33.34 43.98 -2.69
CA ASP A 799 32.69 44.35 -1.43
C ASP A 799 31.16 44.45 -1.63
N PRO A 800 30.36 43.53 -1.02
CA PRO A 800 28.91 43.51 -1.19
C PRO A 800 28.23 44.79 -0.71
N GLN A 801 28.79 45.49 0.28
CA GLN A 801 28.18 46.71 0.81
C GLN A 801 28.34 47.87 -0.17
N LYS A 802 29.49 47.98 -0.84
CA LYS A 802 29.70 48.97 -1.91
C LYS A 802 28.80 48.68 -3.12
N ALA A 803 28.71 47.41 -3.52
CA ALA A 803 27.80 46.97 -4.57
C ALA A 803 26.33 47.33 -4.25
N GLU A 804 25.90 47.11 -3.01
CA GLU A 804 24.54 47.42 -2.55
C GLU A 804 24.25 48.92 -2.56
N ASN A 805 25.21 49.75 -2.14
CA ASN A 805 25.07 51.21 -2.19
C ASN A 805 24.90 51.71 -3.65
N ILE A 806 25.64 51.13 -4.60
CA ILE A 806 25.52 51.46 -6.03
C ILE A 806 24.16 51.00 -6.56
N PHE A 807 23.70 49.81 -6.18
CA PHE A 807 22.36 49.33 -6.55
C PHE A 807 21.27 50.27 -6.04
N GLN A 808 21.35 50.71 -4.78
CA GLN A 808 20.43 51.68 -4.18
C GLN A 808 20.41 53.02 -4.94
N GLN A 809 21.57 53.50 -5.40
CA GLN A 809 21.66 54.75 -6.16
C GLN A 809 21.18 54.59 -7.60
N THR A 810 21.41 53.43 -8.21
CA THR A 810 21.08 53.16 -9.62
C THR A 810 19.59 52.87 -9.79
N TYR A 811 19.00 52.09 -8.88
CA TYR A 811 17.60 51.68 -8.92
C TYR A 811 16.92 51.81 -7.54
N PRO A 812 16.72 53.03 -7.03
CA PRO A 812 16.22 53.27 -5.68
C PRO A 812 14.86 52.63 -5.40
N SER A 813 13.93 52.60 -6.36
CA SER A 813 12.60 52.01 -6.15
C SER A 813 12.68 50.48 -6.01
N LEU A 814 13.46 49.81 -6.87
CA LEU A 814 13.69 48.37 -6.80
C LEU A 814 14.45 47.97 -5.53
N TYR A 815 15.46 48.75 -5.15
CA TYR A 815 16.17 48.54 -3.89
C TYR A 815 15.22 48.57 -2.70
N ASN A 816 14.43 49.65 -2.57
CA ASN A 816 13.49 49.80 -1.46
C ASN A 816 12.47 48.66 -1.41
N HIS A 817 11.97 48.21 -2.56
CA HIS A 817 11.06 47.07 -2.67
C HIS A 817 11.71 45.75 -2.23
N LEU A 818 12.88 45.41 -2.79
CA LEU A 818 13.58 44.17 -2.47
C LEU A 818 14.12 44.15 -1.04
N LYS A 819 14.45 45.31 -0.47
CA LYS A 819 14.95 45.46 0.91
C LYS A 819 13.94 44.98 1.95
N ILE A 820 12.64 45.09 1.68
CA ILE A 820 11.56 44.53 2.54
C ILE A 820 11.75 43.02 2.74
N PHE A 821 12.31 42.32 1.74
CA PHE A 821 12.50 40.88 1.73
C PHE A 821 13.93 40.43 2.03
N GLU A 822 14.84 41.35 2.37
CA GLU A 822 16.29 41.12 2.48
C GLU A 822 16.65 39.84 3.24
N ARG A 823 16.09 39.63 4.44
CA ARG A 823 16.38 38.46 5.28
C ARG A 823 16.09 37.14 4.55
N ARG A 824 15.02 37.09 3.75
CA ARG A 824 14.67 35.90 2.96
C ARG A 824 15.54 35.77 1.73
N LEU A 825 15.86 36.89 1.07
CA LEU A 825 16.66 36.92 -0.16
C LEU A 825 18.13 36.55 0.09
N ARG A 826 18.74 37.00 1.19
CA ARG A 826 20.11 36.61 1.57
C ARG A 826 20.26 35.12 1.89
N ASN A 827 19.18 34.46 2.34
CA ASN A 827 19.17 33.04 2.68
C ASN A 827 18.77 32.13 1.50
N ARG A 828 18.64 32.69 0.29
CA ARG A 828 18.17 31.95 -0.89
C ARG A 828 19.34 31.23 -1.57
N ASN A 829 19.19 29.93 -1.81
CA ASN A 829 20.17 29.12 -2.55
C ASN A 829 20.27 29.52 -4.04
N ASP A 830 19.17 30.01 -4.63
CA ASP A 830 19.05 30.43 -6.03
C ASP A 830 19.28 31.95 -6.24
N GLN A 831 20.25 32.57 -5.57
CA GLN A 831 20.62 33.98 -5.81
C GLN A 831 21.76 34.11 -6.83
N GLY A 832 21.93 35.32 -7.39
CA GLY A 832 23.09 35.67 -8.21
C GLY A 832 24.34 35.92 -7.37
N ARG A 833 25.22 36.82 -7.83
CA ARG A 833 26.41 37.23 -7.06
C ARG A 833 26.00 38.02 -5.82
N PHE A 834 24.95 38.81 -5.96
CA PHE A 834 24.37 39.61 -4.87
C PHE A 834 22.91 39.21 -4.60
N TRP A 835 22.42 39.50 -3.39
CA TRP A 835 21.14 38.99 -2.90
C TRP A 835 19.91 39.53 -3.66
N TRP A 836 20.04 40.70 -4.29
CA TRP A 836 19.00 41.30 -5.14
C TRP A 836 18.97 40.71 -6.57
N GLU A 837 19.98 39.93 -6.96
CA GLU A 837 20.06 39.34 -8.29
C GLU A 837 19.34 37.99 -8.37
N LEU A 838 18.85 37.66 -9.56
CA LEU A 838 18.46 36.31 -9.93
C LEU A 838 19.69 35.42 -10.12
N ARG A 839 19.51 34.10 -9.98
CA ARG A 839 20.58 33.11 -10.20
C ARG A 839 21.26 33.27 -11.57
N SER A 840 22.49 32.79 -11.66
CA SER A 840 23.17 32.70 -12.97
C SER A 840 22.41 31.76 -13.92
N CYS A 841 22.30 32.18 -15.19
CA CYS A 841 21.55 31.48 -16.24
C CYS A 841 22.08 31.82 -17.64
N ASP A 842 22.56 30.82 -18.39
CA ASP A 842 23.24 31.01 -19.68
C ASP A 842 22.29 31.38 -20.84
N TYR A 843 20.98 31.33 -20.62
CA TYR A 843 19.97 31.47 -21.67
C TYR A 843 18.98 32.63 -21.44
N TYR A 844 19.34 33.65 -20.67
CA TYR A 844 18.51 34.86 -20.52
C TYR A 844 18.14 35.50 -21.86
N ALA A 845 19.09 35.53 -22.81
CA ALA A 845 18.86 36.08 -24.16
C ALA A 845 17.75 35.37 -24.93
N ALA A 846 17.48 34.09 -24.65
CA ALA A 846 16.44 33.33 -25.34
C ALA A 846 15.02 33.79 -24.96
N PHE A 847 14.83 34.41 -23.80
CA PHE A 847 13.52 34.98 -23.44
C PHE A 847 13.15 36.21 -24.28
N LYS A 848 14.15 36.87 -24.88
CA LYS A 848 14.00 38.07 -25.73
C LYS A 848 13.66 37.75 -27.19
N ARG A 849 13.37 36.50 -27.52
CA ARG A 849 13.04 36.04 -28.88
C ARG A 849 11.76 35.22 -28.89
N PRO A 850 11.05 35.16 -30.05
CA PRO A 850 9.91 34.29 -30.21
C PRO A 850 10.23 32.83 -29.92
N LYS A 851 9.30 32.13 -29.26
CA LYS A 851 9.51 30.76 -28.77
C LYS A 851 8.19 30.03 -28.58
N ILE A 852 8.22 28.71 -28.63
CA ILE A 852 7.07 27.88 -28.21
C ILE A 852 7.19 27.64 -26.71
N VAL A 853 6.13 27.87 -25.96
CA VAL A 853 6.06 27.62 -24.51
C VAL A 853 5.04 26.54 -24.16
N VAL A 854 5.31 25.81 -23.08
CA VAL A 854 4.49 24.69 -22.60
C VAL A 854 4.50 24.64 -21.08
N GLN A 855 3.40 24.22 -20.48
CA GLN A 855 3.32 24.02 -19.03
C GLN A 855 4.18 22.82 -18.60
N GLN A 856 4.67 22.82 -17.36
CA GLN A 856 5.33 21.63 -16.81
C GLN A 856 4.33 20.50 -16.51
N ILE A 857 3.10 20.87 -16.14
CA ILE A 857 2.01 19.94 -15.83
C ILE A 857 0.94 20.09 -16.92
N LEU A 858 0.81 19.10 -17.79
CA LEU A 858 -0.09 19.12 -18.95
C LEU A 858 -1.33 18.27 -18.69
N TYR A 859 -2.47 18.91 -18.48
CA TYR A 859 -3.76 18.21 -18.48
C TYR A 859 -4.29 17.96 -19.90
N GLN A 860 -3.89 18.78 -20.87
CA GLN A 860 -4.28 18.71 -22.27
C GLN A 860 -3.11 19.25 -23.11
N PRO A 861 -3.07 19.07 -24.44
CA PRO A 861 -1.97 19.57 -25.26
C PRO A 861 -2.03 21.11 -25.38
N VAL A 862 -1.27 21.79 -24.51
CA VAL A 862 -1.19 23.26 -24.41
C VAL A 862 0.19 23.77 -24.80
N PHE A 863 0.47 23.74 -26.10
CA PHE A 863 1.64 24.43 -26.66
C PHE A 863 1.20 25.77 -27.25
N ALA A 864 1.99 26.79 -26.99
CA ALA A 864 1.66 28.16 -27.34
C ALA A 864 2.84 28.84 -28.04
N LEU A 865 2.58 29.65 -29.06
CA LEU A 865 3.58 30.53 -29.62
C LEU A 865 3.62 31.83 -28.82
N ASP A 866 4.78 32.14 -28.24
CA ASP A 866 5.09 33.42 -27.63
C ASP A 866 5.84 34.30 -28.64
N THR A 867 5.18 35.34 -29.15
CA THR A 867 5.76 36.40 -29.98
C THR A 867 6.03 37.69 -29.19
N GLU A 868 5.59 37.75 -27.93
CA GLU A 868 5.64 38.93 -27.06
C GLU A 868 6.85 38.91 -26.10
N ASN A 869 7.70 37.89 -26.22
CA ASN A 869 8.93 37.71 -25.45
C ASN A 869 8.70 37.66 -23.94
N TYR A 870 7.65 36.93 -23.52
CA TYR A 870 7.35 36.75 -22.11
C TYR A 870 8.49 36.06 -21.36
N TRP A 871 8.69 36.51 -20.11
CA TRP A 871 9.45 35.78 -19.10
C TRP A 871 8.53 34.78 -18.40
N ALA A 872 9.07 33.71 -17.84
CA ALA A 872 8.23 32.68 -17.22
C ALA A 872 8.89 32.02 -16.01
N ASN A 873 8.05 31.50 -15.11
CA ASN A 873 8.50 30.74 -13.95
C ASN A 873 8.85 29.28 -14.29
N PRO A 874 9.43 28.50 -13.36
CA PRO A 874 9.88 27.14 -13.64
C PRO A 874 8.75 26.14 -13.98
N MET A 875 7.48 26.55 -13.84
CA MET A 875 6.31 25.76 -14.26
C MET A 875 6.01 25.92 -15.76
N VAL A 876 6.82 26.68 -16.50
CA VAL A 876 6.75 26.86 -17.95
C VAL A 876 8.11 26.53 -18.56
N TYR A 877 8.12 25.68 -19.58
CA TYR A 877 9.29 25.39 -20.40
C TYR A 877 9.17 26.06 -21.76
N SER A 878 10.31 26.37 -22.36
CA SER A 878 10.39 26.98 -23.69
C SER A 878 11.14 26.07 -24.65
N ILE A 879 10.74 26.07 -25.91
CA ILE A 879 11.45 25.47 -27.05
C ILE A 879 11.84 26.64 -27.95
N THR A 880 13.12 26.78 -28.29
CA THR A 880 13.69 27.95 -28.99
C THR A 880 13.38 27.96 -30.49
N THR A 881 12.09 27.92 -30.84
CA THR A 881 11.60 27.96 -32.22
C THR A 881 10.26 28.68 -32.31
N ASP A 882 10.01 29.32 -33.44
CA ASP A 882 8.73 29.92 -33.85
C ASP A 882 8.08 29.13 -35.00
N ASN A 883 8.57 27.92 -35.29
CA ASN A 883 8.11 27.11 -36.39
C ASN A 883 6.64 26.65 -36.19
N LEU A 884 5.73 27.29 -36.92
CA LEU A 884 4.28 27.02 -36.85
C LEU A 884 3.91 25.57 -37.20
N TYR A 885 4.69 24.88 -38.05
CA TYR A 885 4.45 23.47 -38.35
C TYR A 885 4.72 22.60 -37.11
N VAL A 886 5.80 22.87 -36.38
CA VAL A 886 6.10 22.20 -35.11
C VAL A 886 4.99 22.46 -34.11
N LEU A 887 4.49 23.69 -34.00
CA LEU A 887 3.37 24.03 -33.12
C LEU A 887 2.10 23.23 -33.46
N ALA A 888 1.76 23.08 -34.74
CA ALA A 888 0.64 22.24 -35.19
C ALA A 888 0.82 20.78 -34.77
N VAL A 889 2.00 20.20 -35.02
CA VAL A 889 2.28 18.81 -34.63
C VAL A 889 2.17 18.64 -33.12
N LEU A 890 2.78 19.52 -32.32
CA LEU A 890 2.75 19.45 -30.85
C LEU A 890 1.33 19.54 -30.26
N ASN A 891 0.46 20.33 -30.89
CA ASN A 891 -0.94 20.46 -30.47
C ASN A 891 -1.87 19.39 -31.06
N SER A 892 -1.42 18.56 -32.01
CA SER A 892 -2.26 17.57 -32.68
C SER A 892 -2.76 16.45 -31.75
N ARG A 893 -3.89 15.85 -32.13
CA ARG A 893 -4.46 14.65 -31.49
C ARG A 893 -3.47 13.48 -31.50
N ILE A 894 -2.78 13.24 -32.62
CA ILE A 894 -1.80 12.14 -32.72
C ILE A 894 -0.65 12.35 -31.73
N MET A 895 -0.13 13.58 -31.65
CA MET A 895 0.96 13.87 -30.73
C MET A 895 0.50 13.75 -29.28
N TRP A 896 -0.71 14.22 -28.95
CA TRP A 896 -1.29 13.99 -27.63
C TRP A 896 -1.42 12.49 -27.31
N TRP A 897 -1.94 11.69 -28.24
CA TRP A 897 -2.07 10.24 -28.13
C TRP A 897 -0.71 9.55 -27.89
N TYR A 898 0.35 10.01 -28.55
CA TYR A 898 1.71 9.49 -28.38
C TYR A 898 2.35 9.94 -27.05
N LEU A 899 2.35 11.25 -26.76
CA LEU A 899 2.95 11.79 -25.54
C LEU A 899 2.28 11.26 -24.28
N TYR A 900 0.96 11.06 -24.32
CA TYR A 900 0.22 10.50 -23.19
C TYR A 900 0.72 9.10 -22.80
N ARG A 901 1.19 8.28 -23.75
CA ARG A 901 1.68 6.93 -23.46
C ARG A 901 3.13 6.88 -23.00
N ILE A 902 3.95 7.81 -23.51
CA ILE A 902 5.41 7.80 -23.31
C ILE A 902 5.85 8.70 -22.14
N TRP A 903 5.09 9.74 -21.80
CA TRP A 903 5.46 10.67 -20.73
C TRP A 903 4.98 10.22 -19.35
N PRO A 904 5.70 10.58 -18.27
CA PRO A 904 5.27 10.25 -16.91
C PRO A 904 3.99 10.99 -16.53
N HIS A 905 3.09 10.31 -15.83
CA HIS A 905 1.85 10.88 -15.32
C HIS A 905 2.01 11.39 -13.89
N LYS A 906 1.21 12.40 -13.55
CA LYS A 906 0.98 12.95 -12.21
C LYS A 906 -0.49 12.74 -11.84
N LYS A 907 -0.88 13.28 -10.69
CA LYS A 907 -2.28 13.29 -10.22
C LYS A 907 -3.24 13.75 -11.34
N ASP A 908 -4.42 13.13 -11.38
CA ASP A 908 -5.49 13.37 -12.36
C ASP A 908 -5.04 13.20 -13.82
N GLU A 909 -4.15 12.24 -14.07
CA GLU A 909 -3.60 11.87 -15.39
C GLU A 909 -2.87 13.01 -16.11
N ALA A 910 -2.40 14.01 -15.37
CA ALA A 910 -1.64 15.11 -15.96
C ALA A 910 -0.25 14.64 -16.40
N LEU A 911 0.19 14.97 -17.60
CA LEU A 911 1.54 14.66 -18.04
C LEU A 911 2.54 15.59 -17.34
N ASN A 912 3.62 15.01 -16.84
CA ASN A 912 4.75 15.77 -16.32
C ASN A 912 5.81 15.94 -17.40
N VAL A 913 5.88 17.13 -17.97
CA VAL A 913 6.90 17.47 -18.96
C VAL A 913 8.27 17.43 -18.30
N GLN A 914 9.22 16.80 -18.97
CA GLN A 914 10.63 16.78 -18.59
C GLN A 914 11.43 17.46 -19.70
N LYS A 915 12.28 18.44 -19.33
CA LYS A 915 13.08 19.23 -20.29
C LYS A 915 13.80 18.37 -21.34
N PRO A 916 14.53 17.28 -20.99
CA PRO A 916 15.20 16.47 -22.01
C PRO A 916 14.23 15.80 -22.99
N LYS A 917 13.04 15.39 -22.51
CA LYS A 917 12.04 14.70 -23.33
C LYS A 917 11.40 15.60 -24.39
N LEU A 918 11.42 16.94 -24.22
CA LEU A 918 10.94 17.88 -25.23
C LEU A 918 11.73 17.76 -26.54
N LEU A 919 13.05 17.60 -26.45
CA LEU A 919 13.92 17.48 -27.63
C LEU A 919 13.80 16.12 -28.34
N HIS A 920 13.25 15.11 -27.64
CA HIS A 920 13.02 13.76 -28.15
C HIS A 920 11.60 13.53 -28.68
N ILE A 921 10.80 14.59 -28.81
CA ILE A 921 9.48 14.50 -29.45
C ILE A 921 9.69 14.18 -30.94
N PRO A 922 9.05 13.13 -31.48
CA PRO A 922 9.11 12.81 -32.90
C PRO A 922 8.35 13.85 -33.73
N ILE A 923 8.94 14.34 -34.81
CA ILE A 923 8.31 15.31 -35.71
C ILE A 923 8.30 14.71 -37.13
N PRO A 924 7.14 14.57 -37.79
CA PRO A 924 7.09 14.07 -39.16
C PRO A 924 7.66 15.08 -40.15
N THR A 925 7.99 14.60 -41.35
CA THR A 925 8.37 15.46 -42.47
C THR A 925 7.15 15.66 -43.38
N ALA A 926 6.88 16.90 -43.76
CA ALA A 926 5.77 17.26 -44.65
C ALA A 926 6.29 17.82 -45.98
N SER A 927 5.50 17.67 -47.04
CA SER A 927 5.75 18.36 -48.31
C SER A 927 5.64 19.88 -48.13
N ASN A 928 6.28 20.66 -49.01
CA ASN A 928 6.22 22.12 -48.95
C ASN A 928 4.79 22.66 -49.08
N SER A 929 3.95 22.01 -49.88
CA SER A 929 2.53 22.35 -50.03
C SER A 929 1.76 22.16 -48.71
N LEU A 930 1.86 20.96 -48.10
CA LEU A 930 1.16 20.63 -46.86
C LEU A 930 1.62 21.51 -45.69
N ASN A 931 2.93 21.76 -45.58
CA ASN A 931 3.50 22.67 -44.59
C ASN A 931 2.92 24.10 -44.74
N SER A 932 2.77 24.58 -45.98
CA SER A 932 2.21 25.91 -46.24
C SER A 932 0.74 26.01 -45.82
N GLN A 933 -0.06 24.98 -46.09
CA GLN A 933 -1.46 24.92 -45.67
C GLN A 933 -1.59 24.90 -44.13
N ILE A 934 -0.78 24.07 -43.45
CA ILE A 934 -0.76 24.01 -41.98
C ILE A 934 -0.40 25.38 -41.39
N LYS A 935 0.62 26.06 -41.92
CA LYS A 935 1.04 27.38 -41.44
C LYS A 935 -0.08 28.43 -41.49
N VAL A 936 -0.92 28.41 -42.53
CA VAL A 936 -2.07 29.33 -42.65
C VAL A 936 -3.08 29.07 -41.55
N LEU A 937 -3.47 27.82 -41.34
CA LEU A 937 -4.44 27.44 -40.32
C LEU A 937 -3.93 27.70 -38.90
N VAL A 938 -2.65 27.49 -38.62
CA VAL A 938 -2.06 27.79 -37.30
C VAL A 938 -2.11 29.28 -36.99
N LYS A 939 -1.89 30.16 -37.99
CA LYS A 939 -2.02 31.61 -37.79
C LYS A 939 -3.45 31.99 -37.42
N GLN A 940 -4.44 31.45 -38.15
CA GLN A 940 -5.85 31.66 -37.84
C GLN A 940 -6.21 31.17 -36.43
N ALA A 941 -5.78 29.95 -36.07
CA ALA A 941 -5.98 29.39 -34.73
C ALA A 941 -5.36 30.29 -33.65
N HIS A 942 -4.14 30.80 -33.87
CA HIS A 942 -3.47 31.70 -32.94
C HIS A 942 -4.23 33.02 -32.74
N GLU A 943 -4.82 33.58 -33.78
CA GLU A 943 -5.58 34.85 -33.74
C GLU A 943 -6.92 34.74 -33.00
N ILE A 944 -7.60 33.60 -33.11
CA ILE A 944 -8.94 33.40 -32.52
C ILE A 944 -8.90 32.63 -31.19
N ALA A 945 -7.79 31.97 -30.85
CA ALA A 945 -7.67 31.22 -29.61
C ALA A 945 -7.94 32.08 -28.37
N GLY A 946 -8.76 31.55 -27.46
CA GLY A 946 -9.16 32.23 -26.22
C GLY A 946 -10.41 33.11 -26.34
N LYS A 947 -10.97 33.27 -27.56
CA LYS A 947 -12.24 33.99 -27.79
C LYS A 947 -13.41 33.01 -27.77
N ASP A 948 -14.26 33.08 -26.74
CA ASP A 948 -15.35 32.11 -26.56
C ASP A 948 -16.40 32.19 -27.68
N ASP A 949 -16.63 33.35 -28.28
CA ASP A 949 -17.53 33.53 -29.44
C ASP A 949 -17.01 32.86 -30.74
N LYS A 950 -15.74 32.46 -30.78
CA LYS A 950 -15.08 31.83 -31.94
C LYS A 950 -14.84 30.33 -31.81
N LEU A 951 -15.43 29.67 -30.80
CA LEU A 951 -15.16 28.25 -30.53
C LEU A 951 -15.55 27.31 -31.68
N SER A 952 -16.64 27.60 -32.41
CA SER A 952 -17.06 26.77 -33.56
C SER A 952 -16.07 26.88 -34.72
N GLU A 953 -15.61 28.09 -35.03
CA GLU A 953 -14.59 28.35 -36.07
C GLU A 953 -13.25 27.70 -35.69
N LEU A 954 -12.85 27.77 -34.41
CA LEU A 954 -11.65 27.09 -33.92
C LEU A 954 -11.75 25.57 -34.03
N LEU A 955 -12.94 24.99 -33.80
CA LEU A 955 -13.15 23.55 -33.95
C LEU A 955 -12.98 23.09 -35.41
N GLU A 956 -13.48 23.85 -36.38
CA GLU A 956 -13.30 23.56 -37.80
C GLU A 956 -11.82 23.60 -38.20
N ILE A 957 -11.10 24.66 -37.78
CA ILE A 957 -9.67 24.83 -38.03
C ILE A 957 -8.87 23.68 -37.40
N GLU A 958 -9.12 23.34 -36.14
CA GLU A 958 -8.40 22.26 -35.47
C GLU A 958 -8.71 20.89 -36.08
N THR A 959 -9.93 20.66 -36.59
CA THR A 959 -10.29 19.42 -37.28
C THR A 959 -9.47 19.29 -38.55
N GLN A 960 -9.44 20.32 -39.40
CA GLN A 960 -8.66 20.32 -40.63
C GLN A 960 -7.14 20.22 -40.39
N LEU A 961 -6.63 20.90 -39.34
CA LEU A 961 -5.23 20.77 -38.93
C LEU A 961 -4.87 19.33 -38.56
N ASN A 962 -5.77 18.62 -37.86
CA ASN A 962 -5.52 17.23 -37.50
C ASN A 962 -5.47 16.31 -38.73
N ASP A 963 -6.33 16.52 -39.73
CA ASP A 963 -6.29 15.75 -40.98
C ASP A 963 -4.96 15.94 -41.74
N TYR A 964 -4.48 17.18 -41.85
CA TYR A 964 -3.18 17.46 -42.46
C TYR A 964 -2.00 16.90 -41.65
N VAL A 965 -2.09 16.92 -40.32
CA VAL A 965 -1.07 16.29 -39.48
C VAL A 965 -1.10 14.77 -39.64
N ILE A 966 -2.27 14.12 -39.70
CA ILE A 966 -2.41 12.68 -40.00
C ILE A 966 -1.73 12.33 -41.32
N GLU A 967 -1.95 13.12 -42.37
CA GLU A 967 -1.29 12.94 -43.66
C GLU A 967 0.25 13.02 -43.53
N ALA A 968 0.77 13.97 -42.75
CA ALA A 968 2.20 14.11 -42.52
C ALA A 968 2.81 12.90 -41.79
N PHE A 969 2.06 12.24 -40.90
CA PHE A 969 2.49 11.00 -40.23
C PHE A 969 2.44 9.76 -41.14
N LYS A 970 1.84 9.85 -42.34
CA LYS A 970 1.69 8.73 -43.29
C LYS A 970 1.06 7.50 -42.64
N LEU A 971 -0.02 7.74 -41.89
CA LEU A 971 -0.78 6.67 -41.25
C LEU A 971 -1.78 6.05 -42.23
N SER A 972 -1.91 4.73 -42.17
CA SER A 972 -2.96 3.98 -42.85
C SER A 972 -4.31 4.18 -42.17
N GLN A 973 -5.40 3.86 -42.86
CA GLN A 973 -6.75 3.94 -42.29
C GLN A 973 -6.91 3.07 -41.02
N ALA A 974 -6.28 1.89 -40.98
CA ALA A 974 -6.30 1.01 -39.81
C ALA A 974 -5.58 1.61 -38.60
N GLU A 975 -4.44 2.29 -38.82
CA GLU A 975 -3.71 2.99 -37.77
C GLU A 975 -4.53 4.19 -37.24
N VAL A 976 -5.16 4.95 -38.12
CA VAL A 976 -6.05 6.06 -37.73
C VAL A 976 -7.25 5.54 -36.93
N ALA A 977 -7.87 4.43 -37.34
CA ALA A 977 -8.93 3.78 -36.59
C ALA A 977 -8.44 3.31 -35.20
N THR A 978 -7.22 2.80 -35.12
CA THR A 978 -6.59 2.41 -33.85
C THR A 978 -6.43 3.63 -32.92
N ILE A 979 -5.94 4.77 -33.42
CA ILE A 979 -5.87 6.02 -32.62
C ILE A 979 -7.25 6.44 -32.13
N ASN A 980 -8.24 6.47 -33.02
CA ASN A 980 -9.60 6.91 -32.70
C ASN A 980 -10.31 6.02 -31.68
N SER A 981 -10.06 4.70 -31.72
CA SER A 981 -10.61 3.76 -30.73
C SER A 981 -9.88 3.78 -29.38
N THR A 982 -8.70 4.41 -29.30
CA THR A 982 -7.83 4.40 -28.11
C THR A 982 -7.43 5.82 -27.68
N LEU A 983 -8.32 6.79 -27.88
CA LEU A 983 -8.05 8.18 -27.54
C LEU A 983 -7.79 8.33 -26.03
N PRO A 984 -6.71 9.04 -25.64
CA PRO A 984 -6.50 9.36 -24.24
C PRO A 984 -7.55 10.36 -23.75
N PRO A 985 -7.74 10.48 -22.42
CA PRO A 985 -8.52 11.53 -21.80
C PRO A 985 -8.08 12.92 -22.27
N ARG A 986 -9.05 13.84 -22.26
CA ARG A 986 -8.84 15.24 -22.64
C ARG A 986 -8.20 15.39 -24.03
N ASP A 987 -8.58 14.50 -24.96
CA ASP A 987 -8.28 14.66 -26.38
C ASP A 987 -8.67 16.07 -26.83
N PRO A 988 -7.77 16.81 -27.53
CA PRO A 988 -7.99 18.22 -27.83
C PRO A 988 -9.28 18.50 -28.60
N LEU A 989 -9.61 17.64 -29.57
CA LEU A 989 -10.79 17.81 -30.40
C LEU A 989 -12.06 17.44 -29.65
N VAL A 990 -12.06 16.36 -28.86
CA VAL A 990 -13.23 15.98 -28.02
C VAL A 990 -13.54 17.08 -27.00
N VAL A 991 -12.52 17.60 -26.31
CA VAL A 991 -12.69 18.68 -25.34
C VAL A 991 -13.26 19.94 -26.00
N LEU A 992 -12.76 20.29 -27.20
CA LEU A 992 -13.25 21.45 -27.92
C LEU A 992 -14.70 21.26 -28.40
N GLN A 993 -15.05 20.07 -28.89
CA GLN A 993 -16.43 19.70 -29.25
C GLN A 993 -17.39 19.82 -28.05
N GLU A 994 -17.00 19.35 -26.87
CA GLU A 994 -17.81 19.48 -25.66
C GLU A 994 -18.00 20.94 -25.25
N ARG A 995 -16.97 21.79 -25.39
CA ARG A 995 -17.10 23.23 -25.11
C ARG A 995 -18.07 23.92 -26.06
N VAL A 996 -17.99 23.61 -27.36
CA VAL A 996 -18.95 24.11 -28.36
C VAL A 996 -20.37 23.65 -28.04
N ARG A 997 -20.55 22.39 -27.63
CA ARG A 997 -21.86 21.85 -27.23
C ARG A 997 -22.44 22.51 -25.98
N LYS A 998 -21.62 22.94 -25.02
CA LYS A 998 -22.07 23.66 -23.82
C LYS A 998 -22.41 25.12 -24.07
N GLN A 999 -21.90 25.70 -25.16
CA GLN A 999 -22.17 27.08 -25.57
C GLN A 999 -23.47 27.20 -26.36
N LYS A 1000 -23.82 26.16 -27.12
CA LYS A 1000 -25.14 26.00 -27.75
C LYS A 1000 -26.17 25.58 -26.70
#